data_AF-A0A5C0SDV6-F1
#
_entry.id   AF-A0A5C0SDV6-F1
#
_cell.length_a   1.000
_cell.length_b   1.000
_cell.length_c   1.000
_cell.angle_alpha   90.00
_cell.angle_beta   90.00
_cell.angle_gamma   90.00
#
_symmetry.space_group_name_H-M   'P 1'
#
loop_
_entity.id
_entity.type
_entity.pdbx_description
1 polymer ?
#
loop_
_entity_poly.entity_id
_entity_poly.type
_entity_poly.pdbx_seq_one_letter_code
_entity_poly.pdbx_strand_id
1 'polypeptide(L)'
;MKNFKKLIISFGLACSISFANIQAYADWTNSVYEEKEEEYIAKGVKHEHLLKFTDEGWLNINILRINLDENDASLDLLFNENGLNQKGKLSEFVNQRENIVGAVNGDFFSMKGAATIGPMVKDGKLFTTTFHLSEKVPTFNLSKYKEPFIINWTNPKITLKNENTDFSFDIYTINKETNLDNTAVLYTPEWGEKTPPFSQGLKGIEIIIEDDIVKAIVPAFEGSYIPKNGYVILATGQKAFEIGSNFVCKDKVSFSLQTNPDFKELALSIGGGAYIVKEGKVQSDFHINIKGNHPRTAIGISKDKKEVFFVTIDGRTSSYTGVTQEELGEIMISLGAYDAINLDGGGSTDMVLRPLGEEKRTVINNPSGGSERRIMNGIGIISTASKTSELGGIILESEESNILIDTMKKLILKGYDKNYNPVEIDYDQVNWHVSGIYGKFYKDSFKATTAGEGIIVAEYEGKYATLPIRVIDNPVRLEVSPSKINIDKNKGKFIKVKVVDEDGYGAYVSLSDLDIEIPDNLGEIDDKDFFVAKDKSGSGIMKISYKNITSYVPVVVGSREVIVDDFENTNGTFLSYPADVFGSYNLSSFSKAGNYSGEISYDFTKTDATRAAYLVFDNGGINFDKRPKKLGMWVYGNGSGHMLKAKCVYDNGAFQNIPITSSIDWEGWKFVEASIPSGLKAPFKLERIYVVETSPLLKDAGKIYIDQLTAFYPNTFDGNIPKEQKIIDSRNTKAKLEGQSSFRLIAYGEISGIDSSLDSKIADISNKDKGLNLFTQSIDQTLKEKLQNPTIMVAGGYASTRHKNSLFIQLDNSQGSLRETNFEQWRWFLEKIENVDSHNVFISLPKPLYFKDKLEEKLFKDILKKLKEEKSVDVWVLTGGHDNYSVYPKDGIRYVELKSYKKDMDISEELKYIRFTVNDDKVTYEILPLYEKES
;
A
#
# COMPACT_ATOMS: atom_id res chain seq x y z
N MET A 1 -38.54 26.63 -14.87
CA MET A 1 -38.06 25.30 -15.36
C MET A 1 -37.20 25.32 -16.64
N LYS A 2 -36.72 26.46 -17.18
CA LYS A 2 -35.77 26.51 -18.32
C LYS A 2 -34.34 26.94 -17.98
N ASN A 3 -34.08 27.39 -16.75
CA ASN A 3 -32.77 27.95 -16.34
C ASN A 3 -31.92 27.01 -15.44
N PHE A 4 -32.39 25.79 -15.14
CA PHE A 4 -31.68 24.87 -14.23
C PHE A 4 -30.63 23.97 -14.92
N LYS A 5 -30.49 24.06 -16.26
CA LYS A 5 -29.54 23.23 -17.04
C LYS A 5 -28.14 23.82 -17.20
N LYS A 6 -27.82 24.96 -16.58
CA LYS A 6 -26.57 25.70 -16.84
C LYS A 6 -25.68 26.00 -15.62
N LEU A 7 -25.97 25.42 -14.45
CA LEU A 7 -25.11 25.59 -13.28
C LEU A 7 -24.81 24.23 -12.65
N ILE A 8 -23.94 23.45 -13.30
CA ILE A 8 -23.25 22.32 -12.67
C ILE A 8 -21.76 22.60 -12.86
N ILE A 9 -21.21 23.45 -11.99
CA ILE A 9 -19.77 23.54 -11.76
C ILE A 9 -19.62 23.65 -10.24
N SER A 10 -19.41 22.49 -9.60
CA SER A 10 -18.87 22.47 -8.24
C SER A 10 -17.42 22.92 -8.34
N PHE A 11 -17.13 24.14 -7.88
CA PHE A 11 -15.77 24.59 -7.62
C PHE A 11 -15.39 24.04 -6.23
N GLY A 12 -14.57 22.99 -6.20
CA GLY A 12 -14.08 22.41 -4.95
C GLY A 12 -13.14 21.23 -5.16
N LEU A 13 -13.46 20.35 -6.11
CA LEU A 13 -12.61 19.25 -6.55
C LEU A 13 -12.56 19.26 -8.08
N ALA A 14 -11.39 19.56 -8.65
CA ALA A 14 -11.21 19.48 -10.10
C ALA A 14 -10.55 18.13 -10.43
N CYS A 15 -11.34 17.06 -10.50
CA CYS A 15 -10.86 15.80 -11.06
C CYS A 15 -10.92 15.88 -12.58
N SER A 16 -9.77 15.79 -13.24
CA SER A 16 -9.69 15.62 -14.69
C SER A 16 -9.08 14.26 -15.00
N ILE A 17 -9.83 13.44 -15.71
CA ILE A 17 -9.32 12.20 -16.30
C ILE A 17 -9.06 12.50 -17.76
N SER A 18 -7.80 12.42 -18.17
CA SER A 18 -7.41 12.62 -19.57
C SER A 18 -6.66 11.40 -20.10
N PHE A 19 -7.07 10.94 -21.27
CA PHE A 19 -6.26 10.06 -22.09
C PHE A 19 -5.38 10.97 -22.97
N ALA A 20 -4.06 10.82 -22.88
CA ALA A 20 -3.13 11.75 -23.50
C ALA A 20 -3.25 11.71 -25.05
N ASN A 21 -3.68 12.83 -25.65
CA ASN A 21 -3.51 13.09 -27.07
C ASN A 21 -2.14 13.72 -27.29
N ILE A 22 -1.37 13.19 -28.25
CA ILE A 22 0.03 13.57 -28.48
C ILE A 22 0.13 15.05 -28.85
N GLN A 23 0.69 15.85 -27.94
CA GLN A 23 1.45 17.05 -28.28
C GLN A 23 2.69 17.11 -27.40
N ALA A 24 3.84 16.92 -28.06
CA ALA A 24 5.15 16.95 -27.44
C ALA A 24 5.46 18.36 -26.91
N TYR A 25 5.61 18.50 -25.59
CA TYR A 25 6.62 19.33 -24.94
C TYR A 25 6.82 18.85 -23.49
N ALA A 26 8.08 18.46 -23.19
CA ALA A 26 8.63 17.92 -21.94
C ALA A 26 8.13 16.51 -21.55
N ASP A 27 8.92 15.48 -21.91
CA ASP A 27 8.56 14.06 -21.76
C ASP A 27 8.73 13.60 -20.30
N TRP A 28 7.59 13.36 -19.64
CA TRP A 28 7.39 13.01 -18.22
C TRP A 28 6.95 11.55 -18.08
N THR A 29 7.62 10.68 -18.85
CA THR A 29 7.36 9.26 -19.15
C THR A 29 6.26 8.99 -20.17
N ASN A 30 6.49 7.92 -20.93
CA ASN A 30 5.60 7.30 -21.90
C ASN A 30 4.29 6.81 -21.25
N SER A 31 3.38 7.73 -20.93
CA SER A 31 2.10 7.45 -20.27
C SER A 31 0.95 7.26 -21.26
N VAL A 32 0.01 6.37 -20.91
CA VAL A 32 -1.25 6.15 -21.64
C VAL A 32 -2.50 6.54 -20.83
N TYR A 33 -2.31 6.81 -19.54
CA TYR A 33 -3.39 7.19 -18.64
C TYR A 33 -2.85 8.14 -17.59
N GLU A 34 -3.60 9.23 -17.38
CA GLU A 34 -3.33 10.20 -16.34
C GLU A 34 -4.65 10.59 -15.66
N GLU A 35 -4.65 10.45 -14.34
CA GLU A 35 -5.65 10.99 -13.45
C GLU A 35 -4.99 12.08 -12.61
N LYS A 36 -5.64 13.24 -12.59
CA LYS A 36 -5.22 14.39 -11.80
C LYS A 36 -6.36 14.87 -10.94
N GLU A 37 -6.10 14.98 -9.64
CA GLU A 37 -6.98 15.59 -8.66
C GLU A 37 -6.25 16.78 -8.02
N GLU A 38 -6.99 17.88 -7.79
CA GLU A 38 -6.47 19.05 -7.11
C GLU A 38 -7.49 19.59 -6.12
N GLU A 39 -7.01 19.90 -4.91
CA GLU A 39 -7.82 20.54 -3.87
C GLU A 39 -6.97 21.47 -3.00
N TYR A 40 -7.58 22.56 -2.52
CA TYR A 40 -6.97 23.38 -1.48
C TYR A 40 -7.28 22.75 -0.12
N ILE A 41 -6.24 22.47 0.67
CA ILE A 41 -6.38 21.89 2.02
C ILE A 41 -6.26 22.95 3.14
N ALA A 42 -5.71 24.11 2.77
CA ALA A 42 -5.66 25.33 3.55
C ALA A 42 -5.48 26.53 2.61
N LYS A 43 -5.75 27.74 3.09
CA LYS A 43 -5.46 28.95 2.34
C LYS A 43 -3.97 29.01 1.96
N GLY A 44 -3.68 29.16 0.67
CA GLY A 44 -2.30 29.17 0.13
C GLY A 44 -1.64 27.79 0.05
N VAL A 45 -2.35 26.70 0.35
CA VAL A 45 -1.82 25.33 0.33
C VAL A 45 -2.73 24.43 -0.50
N LYS A 46 -2.19 23.91 -1.61
CA LYS A 46 -2.91 23.04 -2.53
C LYS A 46 -2.29 21.65 -2.56
N HIS A 47 -3.11 20.61 -2.43
CA HIS A 47 -2.73 19.24 -2.71
C HIS A 47 -3.06 18.92 -4.17
N GLU A 48 -2.11 18.31 -4.87
CA GLU A 48 -2.33 17.70 -6.17
C GLU A 48 -1.96 16.21 -6.08
N HIS A 49 -2.83 15.36 -6.59
CA HIS A 49 -2.59 13.94 -6.74
C HIS A 49 -2.51 13.61 -8.22
N LEU A 50 -1.43 12.95 -8.63
CA LEU A 50 -1.21 12.50 -10.00
C LEU A 50 -0.99 10.99 -9.99
N LEU A 51 -1.87 10.28 -10.68
CA LEU A 51 -1.74 8.86 -10.95
C LEU A 51 -1.51 8.64 -12.44
N LYS A 52 -0.34 8.12 -12.80
CA LYS A 52 0.05 7.88 -14.20
C LYS A 52 0.37 6.42 -14.44
N PHE A 53 0.00 5.91 -15.62
CA PHE A 53 0.33 4.56 -16.05
C PHE A 53 1.22 4.57 -17.29
N THR A 54 2.43 4.03 -17.14
CA THR A 54 3.53 4.12 -18.10
C THR A 54 3.94 2.72 -18.58
N ASP A 55 4.89 2.65 -19.52
CA ASP A 55 5.54 1.39 -19.92
C ASP A 55 6.30 0.72 -18.76
N GLU A 56 6.86 1.50 -17.85
CA GLU A 56 7.56 0.98 -16.67
C GLU A 56 6.62 0.54 -15.54
N GLY A 57 5.43 1.16 -15.40
CA GLY A 57 4.44 0.80 -14.38
C GLY A 57 3.61 1.99 -13.92
N TRP A 58 3.05 1.93 -12.71
CA TRP A 58 2.31 3.05 -12.15
C TRP A 58 3.21 4.01 -11.38
N LEU A 59 2.97 5.30 -11.59
CA LEU A 59 3.51 6.39 -10.78
C LEU A 59 2.37 6.98 -9.95
N ASN A 60 2.51 6.92 -8.63
CA ASN A 60 1.59 7.56 -7.68
C ASN A 60 2.32 8.74 -7.03
N ILE A 61 1.96 9.96 -7.41
CA ILE A 61 2.67 11.19 -7.05
C ILE A 61 1.72 12.08 -6.28
N ASN A 62 2.15 12.51 -5.10
CA ASN A 62 1.44 13.50 -4.29
C ASN A 62 2.28 14.75 -4.16
N ILE A 63 1.65 15.91 -4.34
CA ILE A 63 2.29 17.22 -4.35
C ILE A 63 1.54 18.12 -3.38
N LEU A 64 2.26 18.75 -2.45
CA LEU A 64 1.79 19.93 -1.74
C LEU A 64 2.47 21.15 -2.32
N ARG A 65 1.66 22.09 -2.83
CA ARG A 65 2.07 23.40 -3.32
C ARG A 65 1.81 24.43 -2.24
N ILE A 66 2.85 25.13 -1.81
CA ILE A 66 2.79 26.11 -0.73
C ILE A 66 3.14 27.48 -1.27
N ASN A 67 2.18 28.41 -1.24
CA ASN A 67 2.39 29.81 -1.58
C ASN A 67 2.95 30.57 -0.36
N LEU A 68 4.17 31.06 -0.44
CA LEU A 68 4.85 31.81 0.61
C LEU A 68 4.43 33.29 0.70
N ASP A 69 3.77 33.83 -0.34
CA ASP A 69 3.12 35.15 -0.27
C ASP A 69 1.85 35.10 0.60
N GLU A 70 1.30 33.91 0.89
CA GLU A 70 0.18 33.76 1.81
C GLU A 70 0.66 33.91 3.27
N ASN A 71 0.09 34.87 3.99
CA ASN A 71 0.51 35.16 5.36
C ASN A 71 0.09 34.08 6.35
N ASP A 72 -1.03 33.41 6.06
CA ASP A 72 -1.61 32.40 6.92
C ASP A 72 -0.94 31.02 6.76
N ALA A 73 -0.04 30.85 5.79
CA ALA A 73 0.72 29.63 5.55
C ALA A 73 2.22 29.83 5.89
N SER A 74 2.79 28.89 6.64
CA SER A 74 4.23 28.87 6.92
C SER A 74 4.74 27.43 7.04
N LEU A 75 6.06 27.26 7.07
CA LEU A 75 6.70 25.95 7.22
C LEU A 75 7.20 25.77 8.65
N ASP A 76 7.21 24.52 9.13
CA ASP A 76 7.77 24.15 10.42
C ASP A 76 8.60 22.87 10.37
N LEU A 77 9.57 22.77 11.26
CA LEU A 77 10.42 21.61 11.42
C LEU A 77 9.76 20.65 12.41
N LEU A 78 9.50 19.44 11.95
CA LEU A 78 8.81 18.41 12.72
C LEU A 78 9.83 17.41 13.26
N PHE A 79 9.72 17.09 14.53
CA PHE A 79 10.50 16.06 15.24
C PHE A 79 9.76 15.73 16.54
N ASN A 80 10.24 14.71 17.24
CA ASN A 80 9.64 14.25 18.50
C ASN A 80 9.77 15.32 19.59
N GLU A 81 8.65 15.76 20.17
CA GLU A 81 8.64 16.76 21.25
C GLU A 81 9.36 16.30 22.54
N ASN A 82 9.55 14.98 22.72
CA ASN A 82 10.28 14.42 23.86
C ASN A 82 11.81 14.48 23.70
N GLY A 83 12.32 14.92 22.54
CA GLY A 83 13.76 15.11 22.29
C GLY A 83 14.24 14.50 20.97
N LEU A 84 15.36 15.05 20.47
CA LEU A 84 16.02 14.59 19.25
C LEU A 84 16.61 13.18 19.36
N ASN A 85 16.72 12.61 20.57
CA ASN A 85 17.19 11.25 20.79
C ASN A 85 16.16 10.16 20.40
N GLN A 86 14.95 10.55 19.99
CA GLN A 86 13.86 9.63 19.67
C GLN A 86 13.40 9.74 18.22
N LYS A 87 13.30 8.59 17.56
CA LYS A 87 12.57 8.45 16.28
C LYS A 87 11.07 8.43 16.53
N GLY A 88 10.28 8.83 15.54
CA GLY A 88 8.82 8.73 15.54
C GLY A 88 8.26 8.62 14.12
N LYS A 89 6.98 8.32 13.98
CA LYS A 89 6.31 8.37 12.66
C LYS A 89 6.01 9.81 12.25
N LEU A 90 5.85 10.07 10.95
CA LEU A 90 5.46 11.40 10.50
C LEU A 90 4.10 11.80 11.08
N SER A 91 3.12 10.89 11.08
CA SER A 91 1.82 11.13 11.69
C SER A 91 1.89 11.41 13.20
N GLU A 92 2.85 10.81 13.92
CA GLU A 92 3.09 11.10 15.34
C GLU A 92 3.58 12.55 15.51
N PHE A 93 4.52 13.02 14.68
CA PHE A 93 5.00 14.39 14.74
C PHE A 93 3.92 15.42 14.36
N VAL A 94 3.09 15.10 13.38
CA VAL A 94 1.96 15.95 12.97
C VAL A 94 0.92 16.05 14.09
N ASN A 95 0.54 14.92 14.70
CA ASN A 95 -0.52 14.90 15.71
C ASN A 95 -0.11 15.52 17.06
N GLN A 96 1.19 15.75 17.28
CA GLN A 96 1.69 16.56 18.41
C GLN A 96 1.37 18.06 18.25
N ARG A 97 0.99 18.52 17.04
CA ARG A 97 0.81 19.94 16.71
C ARG A 97 -0.54 20.18 16.02
N GLU A 98 -1.41 20.99 16.62
CA GLU A 98 -2.79 21.18 16.14
C GLU A 98 -2.93 22.02 14.85
N ASN A 99 -1.93 22.80 14.47
CA ASN A 99 -2.00 23.74 13.34
C ASN A 99 -1.34 23.21 12.06
N ILE A 100 -0.87 21.96 12.06
CA ILE A 100 -0.28 21.33 10.86
C ILE A 100 -1.40 20.81 9.95
N VAL A 101 -1.35 21.24 8.69
CA VAL A 101 -2.32 20.85 7.65
C VAL A 101 -1.74 19.89 6.60
N GLY A 102 -0.41 19.85 6.48
CA GLY A 102 0.31 18.94 5.57
C GLY A 102 1.76 18.78 5.98
N ALA A 103 2.38 17.64 5.70
CA ALA A 103 3.77 17.36 6.03
C ALA A 103 4.34 16.23 5.17
N VAL A 104 5.67 16.22 5.03
CA VAL A 104 6.44 15.10 4.47
C VAL A 104 7.59 14.72 5.38
N ASN A 105 8.12 13.51 5.21
CA ASN A 105 9.35 13.08 5.89
C ASN A 105 10.54 13.97 5.49
N GLY A 106 11.57 13.99 6.33
CA GLY A 106 12.69 14.91 6.21
C GLY A 106 14.01 14.27 5.78
N ASP A 107 15.03 14.62 6.54
CA ASP A 107 16.44 14.35 6.28
C ASP A 107 16.81 12.87 6.35
N PHE A 108 17.93 12.52 5.74
CA PHE A 108 18.58 11.23 5.94
C PHE A 108 19.04 11.09 7.38
N PHE A 109 19.08 9.86 7.87
CA PHE A 109 19.45 9.58 9.25
C PHE A 109 20.09 8.20 9.44
N SER A 110 20.76 8.04 10.57
CA SER A 110 21.30 6.75 11.01
C SER A 110 20.19 5.79 11.37
N MET A 111 20.13 4.64 10.70
CA MET A 111 19.20 3.57 11.09
C MET A 111 19.49 3.02 12.50
N LYS A 112 20.73 3.15 12.99
CA LYS A 112 21.23 2.57 14.24
C LYS A 112 21.05 3.48 15.46
N GLY A 113 21.26 4.79 15.30
CA GLY A 113 21.20 5.76 16.39
C GLY A 113 20.38 6.99 16.03
N ALA A 114 20.26 7.93 16.97
CA ALA A 114 19.56 9.19 16.80
C ALA A 114 20.50 10.25 16.20
N ALA A 115 20.69 10.19 14.88
CA ALA A 115 21.52 11.16 14.16
C ALA A 115 21.00 11.39 12.75
N THR A 116 20.59 12.63 12.45
CA THR A 116 20.35 13.11 11.08
C THR A 116 21.68 13.34 10.34
N ILE A 117 21.68 13.41 9.01
CA ILE A 117 22.90 13.74 8.24
C ILE A 117 23.11 15.25 8.17
N GLY A 118 22.06 16.00 7.82
CA GLY A 118 22.08 17.43 7.69
C GLY A 118 21.75 18.19 8.98
N PRO A 119 21.72 19.53 8.86
CA PRO A 119 21.43 20.43 9.96
C PRO A 119 19.92 20.54 10.23
N MET A 120 19.60 21.00 11.43
CA MET A 120 18.25 21.35 11.84
C MET A 120 18.28 22.74 12.46
N VAL A 121 17.55 23.69 11.89
CA VAL A 121 17.36 25.03 12.45
C VAL A 121 15.86 25.30 12.55
N LYS A 122 15.45 25.91 13.65
CA LYS A 122 14.09 26.41 13.86
C LYS A 122 14.14 27.72 14.63
N ASP A 123 13.50 28.76 14.11
CA ASP A 123 13.37 30.09 14.70
C ASP A 123 14.70 30.73 15.13
N GLY A 124 15.74 30.60 14.29
CA GLY A 124 17.08 31.10 14.57
C GLY A 124 17.87 30.31 15.61
N LYS A 125 17.37 29.14 16.04
CA LYS A 125 18.03 28.22 16.95
C LYS A 125 18.53 26.99 16.20
N LEU A 126 19.80 26.64 16.42
CA LEU A 126 20.43 25.45 15.85
C LEU A 126 20.16 24.23 16.73
N PHE A 127 19.50 23.22 16.18
CA PHE A 127 19.18 21.96 16.85
C PHE A 127 20.23 20.89 16.55
N THR A 128 20.65 20.75 15.29
CA THR A 128 21.73 19.83 14.88
C THR A 128 22.60 20.47 13.81
N THR A 129 23.86 20.03 13.71
CA THR A 129 24.76 20.40 12.60
C THR A 129 24.72 19.36 11.49
N THR A 130 25.60 19.44 10.49
CA THR A 130 25.90 18.34 9.57
C THR A 130 26.72 17.23 10.28
N PHE A 131 26.59 15.98 9.81
CA PHE A 131 27.39 14.81 10.21
C PHE A 131 28.50 14.60 9.14
N HIS A 132 29.76 14.35 9.55
CA HIS A 132 30.99 14.20 8.72
C HIS A 132 31.76 15.45 8.27
N LEU A 133 33.11 15.33 8.33
CA LEU A 133 34.12 16.30 7.88
C LEU A 133 34.26 16.26 6.35
N SER A 134 34.14 17.42 5.71
CA SER A 134 34.48 17.75 4.30
C SER A 134 33.39 17.76 3.23
N GLU A 135 32.17 17.30 3.51
CA GLU A 135 31.13 17.25 2.47
C GLU A 135 30.02 18.28 2.66
N LYS A 136 29.61 18.82 1.52
CA LYS A 136 28.63 19.89 1.35
C LYS A 136 27.24 19.25 1.29
N VAL A 137 26.45 19.35 2.37
CA VAL A 137 25.12 18.71 2.44
C VAL A 137 24.07 19.65 1.84
N PRO A 138 23.40 19.29 0.73
CA PRO A 138 22.28 20.07 0.19
C PRO A 138 21.19 20.21 1.25
N THR A 139 20.85 21.43 1.61
CA THR A 139 19.92 21.74 2.70
C THR A 139 18.91 22.75 2.21
N PHE A 140 17.62 22.50 2.48
CA PHE A 140 16.56 23.47 2.28
C PHE A 140 16.54 24.45 3.45
N ASN A 141 16.44 25.74 3.15
CA ASN A 141 16.40 26.81 4.14
C ASN A 141 15.26 27.76 3.84
N LEU A 142 14.65 28.27 4.91
CA LEU A 142 13.73 29.40 4.87
C LEU A 142 14.32 30.52 5.74
N SER A 143 14.56 31.69 5.16
CA SER A 143 15.02 32.85 5.93
C SER A 143 13.92 33.38 6.85
N LYS A 144 14.29 34.18 7.86
CA LYS A 144 13.32 34.92 8.69
C LYS A 144 12.42 35.88 7.90
N TYR A 145 12.79 36.20 6.66
CA TYR A 145 12.03 37.02 5.74
C TYR A 145 11.18 36.20 4.75
N LYS A 146 10.93 34.92 5.05
CA LYS A 146 10.18 33.96 4.22
C LYS A 146 10.78 33.71 2.82
N GLU A 147 12.07 33.96 2.62
CA GLU A 147 12.74 33.63 1.35
C GLU A 147 13.29 32.19 1.39
N PRO A 148 12.81 31.28 0.53
CA PRO A 148 13.33 29.92 0.45
C PRO A 148 14.58 29.86 -0.42
N PHE A 149 15.54 29.03 -0.04
CA PHE A 149 16.71 28.73 -0.86
C PHE A 149 17.33 27.38 -0.48
N ILE A 150 18.00 26.76 -1.44
CA ILE A 150 18.81 25.56 -1.22
C ILE A 150 20.28 25.95 -1.30
N ILE A 151 21.06 25.54 -0.31
CA ILE A 151 22.51 25.67 -0.34
C ILE A 151 23.14 24.44 0.28
N ASN A 152 24.34 24.14 -0.19
CA ASN A 152 25.19 23.16 0.44
C ASN A 152 25.75 23.71 1.76
N TRP A 153 25.17 23.29 2.88
CA TRP A 153 25.68 23.63 4.20
C TRP A 153 27.08 23.06 4.38
N THR A 154 27.97 23.89 4.93
CA THR A 154 29.34 23.50 5.30
C THR A 154 29.44 23.35 6.81
N ASN A 155 30.33 22.47 7.27
CA ASN A 155 30.51 22.23 8.69
C ASN A 155 30.77 23.53 9.47
N PRO A 156 30.02 23.75 10.57
CA PRO A 156 30.27 24.90 11.41
C PRO A 156 31.62 24.77 12.11
N LYS A 157 32.29 25.90 12.31
CA LYS A 157 33.41 25.98 13.26
C LYS A 157 32.81 26.13 14.65
N ILE A 158 32.88 25.07 15.44
CA ILE A 158 32.38 25.02 16.81
C ILE A 158 33.57 24.85 17.74
N THR A 159 33.80 25.81 18.62
CA THR A 159 34.94 25.78 19.54
C THR A 159 34.46 26.06 20.96
N LEU A 160 34.94 25.25 21.90
CA LEU A 160 34.82 25.53 23.33
C LEU A 160 36.19 25.89 23.88
N LYS A 161 36.26 26.98 24.64
CA LYS A 161 37.48 27.48 25.26
C LYS A 161 37.33 27.48 26.77
N ASN A 162 38.36 27.02 27.47
CA ASN A 162 38.55 27.27 28.89
C ASN A 162 39.18 28.64 29.09
N GLU A 163 38.47 29.57 29.72
CA GLU A 163 38.98 30.93 29.97
C GLU A 163 40.08 30.97 31.04
N ASN A 164 40.18 29.93 31.87
CA ASN A 164 41.17 29.84 32.93
C ASN A 164 42.52 29.33 32.42
N THR A 165 42.53 28.40 31.46
CA THR A 165 43.76 27.77 30.92
C THR A 165 44.13 28.23 29.52
N ASP A 166 43.27 29.01 28.87
CA ASP A 166 43.37 29.43 27.45
C ASP A 166 43.33 28.24 26.47
N PHE A 167 43.09 27.01 26.95
CA PHE A 167 42.95 25.82 26.13
C PHE A 167 41.61 25.84 25.37
N SER A 168 41.65 25.53 24.08
CA SER A 168 40.46 25.45 23.23
C SER A 168 40.49 24.20 22.37
N PHE A 169 39.31 23.62 22.11
CA PHE A 169 39.16 22.47 21.22
C PHE A 169 37.92 22.60 20.34
N ASP A 170 37.96 21.92 19.21
CA ASP A 170 36.85 21.88 18.27
C ASP A 170 35.83 20.80 18.66
N ILE A 171 34.55 21.17 18.62
CA ILE A 171 33.42 20.26 18.75
C ILE A 171 33.03 19.79 17.34
N TYR A 172 32.83 18.48 17.21
CA TYR A 172 32.58 17.83 15.93
C TYR A 172 31.16 18.04 15.42
N THR A 173 30.16 17.87 16.29
CA THR A 173 28.74 18.01 15.95
C THR A 173 27.91 18.33 17.20
N ILE A 174 26.68 18.79 16.97
CA ILE A 174 25.69 19.07 18.01
C ILE A 174 24.53 18.08 17.86
N ASN A 175 24.11 17.47 18.98
CA ASN A 175 22.91 16.62 19.11
C ASN A 175 22.84 15.48 18.09
N LYS A 176 23.93 14.71 17.96
CA LYS A 176 23.95 13.51 17.14
C LYS A 176 24.66 12.40 17.89
N GLU A 177 23.97 11.28 18.05
CA GLU A 177 24.58 10.08 18.59
C GLU A 177 25.76 9.64 17.72
N THR A 178 26.88 9.33 18.36
CA THR A 178 28.11 8.95 17.67
C THR A 178 28.89 7.90 18.45
N ASN A 179 29.58 7.04 17.71
CA ASN A 179 30.54 6.07 18.23
C ASN A 179 31.97 6.37 17.73
N LEU A 180 32.21 7.59 17.22
CA LEU A 180 33.53 7.97 16.72
C LEU A 180 34.54 8.07 17.87
N ASP A 181 35.73 7.52 17.65
CA ASP A 181 36.87 7.71 18.54
C ASP A 181 37.54 9.06 18.29
N ASN A 182 38.26 9.56 19.29
CA ASN A 182 38.97 10.84 19.26
C ASN A 182 38.10 12.03 18.82
N THR A 183 36.86 12.10 19.31
CA THR A 183 35.91 13.17 18.96
C THR A 183 35.37 13.89 20.19
N ALA A 184 34.73 15.04 19.96
CA ALA A 184 33.94 15.75 20.97
C ALA A 184 32.57 16.11 20.38
N VAL A 185 31.49 15.78 21.08
CA VAL A 185 30.11 16.06 20.66
C VAL A 185 29.41 16.84 21.75
N LEU A 186 28.66 17.86 21.34
CA LEU A 186 27.87 18.69 22.24
C LEU A 186 26.41 18.20 22.24
N TYR A 187 25.87 17.97 23.42
CA TYR A 187 24.46 17.68 23.65
C TYR A 187 23.79 18.81 24.43
N THR A 188 22.73 19.37 23.87
CA THR A 188 21.88 20.41 24.48
C THR A 188 20.57 19.80 25.01
N PRO A 189 19.75 20.55 25.78
CA PRO A 189 18.47 20.05 26.27
C PRO A 189 17.50 19.56 25.18
N GLU A 190 17.67 20.02 23.93
CA GLU A 190 16.88 19.54 22.79
C GLU A 190 17.15 18.07 22.44
N TRP A 191 18.30 17.53 22.83
CA TRP A 191 18.60 16.12 22.68
C TRP A 191 17.60 15.23 23.43
N GLY A 192 17.30 15.58 24.68
CA GLY A 192 16.56 14.77 25.64
C GLY A 192 17.12 14.96 27.05
N GLU A 193 16.61 14.23 28.04
CA GLU A 193 17.00 14.42 29.44
C GLU A 193 18.46 14.04 29.73
N LYS A 194 19.00 13.04 29.01
CA LYS A 194 20.35 12.51 29.19
C LYS A 194 21.07 12.35 27.86
N THR A 195 22.39 12.49 27.89
CA THR A 195 23.26 12.09 26.78
C THR A 195 23.18 10.58 26.52
N PRO A 196 23.56 10.11 25.32
CA PRO A 196 23.56 8.68 25.01
C PRO A 196 24.53 7.90 25.92
N PRO A 197 24.17 6.67 26.34
CA PRO A 197 25.13 5.80 27.00
C PRO A 197 26.26 5.43 26.03
N PHE A 198 27.50 5.41 26.52
CA PHE A 198 28.68 5.12 25.71
C PHE A 198 29.37 3.84 26.22
N SER A 199 29.08 2.69 25.59
CA SER A 199 29.36 1.36 26.17
C SER A 199 30.32 0.46 25.38
N GLN A 200 31.09 0.96 24.41
CA GLN A 200 31.92 0.11 23.52
C GLN A 200 33.44 0.08 23.82
N GLY A 201 33.83 0.10 25.10
CA GLY A 201 35.24 -0.15 25.51
C GLY A 201 36.24 0.99 25.24
N LEU A 202 35.81 2.09 24.63
CA LEU A 202 36.57 3.34 24.54
C LEU A 202 36.43 4.13 25.86
N LYS A 203 37.54 4.64 26.39
CA LYS A 203 37.50 5.57 27.54
C LYS A 203 37.02 6.93 27.05
N GLY A 204 35.94 7.43 27.62
CA GLY A 204 35.39 8.75 27.34
C GLY A 204 35.04 9.48 28.62
N ILE A 205 35.01 10.81 28.54
CA ILE A 205 34.54 11.69 29.61
C ILE A 205 33.38 12.55 29.11
N GLU A 206 32.55 12.97 30.04
CA GLU A 206 31.53 13.98 29.83
C GLU A 206 31.83 15.20 30.69
N ILE A 207 31.91 16.37 30.07
CA ILE A 207 31.93 17.65 30.79
C ILE A 207 30.50 18.19 30.84
N ILE A 208 29.99 18.34 32.06
CA ILE A 208 28.69 18.96 32.33
C ILE A 208 28.91 20.45 32.58
N ILE A 209 28.31 21.30 31.75
CA ILE A 209 28.44 22.76 31.81
C ILE A 209 27.06 23.36 32.06
N GLU A 210 26.97 24.29 33.00
CA GLU A 210 25.74 25.00 33.34
C GLU A 210 26.11 26.45 33.71
N ASP A 211 25.39 27.42 33.13
CA ASP A 211 25.69 28.86 33.23
C ASP A 211 27.14 29.20 32.85
N ASP A 212 27.64 28.62 31.75
CA ASP A 212 29.03 28.78 31.26
C ASP A 212 30.12 28.38 32.27
N ILE A 213 29.78 27.54 33.26
CA ILE A 213 30.69 27.02 34.27
C ILE A 213 30.71 25.50 34.22
N VAL A 214 31.91 24.90 34.26
CA VAL A 214 32.08 23.44 34.39
C VAL A 214 31.59 22.99 35.76
N LYS A 215 30.53 22.18 35.80
CA LYS A 215 29.96 21.64 37.05
C LYS A 215 30.59 20.31 37.44
N ALA A 216 30.81 19.44 36.47
CA ALA A 216 31.36 18.12 36.69
C ALA A 216 32.07 17.61 35.44
N ILE A 217 33.05 16.73 35.67
CA ILE A 217 33.69 15.93 34.63
C ILE A 217 33.59 14.48 35.08
N VAL A 218 32.87 13.66 34.34
CA VAL A 218 32.52 12.29 34.73
C VAL A 218 32.85 11.30 33.61
N PRO A 219 33.04 10.01 33.92
CA PRO A 219 33.12 8.98 32.88
C PRO A 219 31.81 8.85 32.09
N ALA A 220 31.90 8.64 30.77
CA ALA A 220 30.76 8.70 29.84
C ALA A 220 29.83 7.45 29.80
N PHE A 221 29.88 6.56 30.79
CA PHE A 221 29.30 5.20 30.65
C PHE A 221 27.78 5.16 30.48
N GLU A 222 27.01 5.67 31.44
CA GLU A 222 25.53 5.58 31.45
C GLU A 222 24.83 6.80 30.82
N GLY A 223 25.61 7.81 30.41
CA GLY A 223 25.11 9.13 30.02
C GLY A 223 24.78 10.02 31.21
N SER A 224 24.98 11.32 31.04
CA SER A 224 24.76 12.37 32.04
C SER A 224 23.47 13.15 31.76
N TYR A 225 22.84 13.63 32.84
CA TYR A 225 21.74 14.58 32.71
C TYR A 225 22.23 15.88 32.08
N ILE A 226 21.44 16.40 31.14
CA ILE A 226 21.74 17.65 30.45
C ILE A 226 21.10 18.82 31.22
N PRO A 227 21.88 19.79 31.72
CA PRO A 227 21.33 20.94 32.46
C PRO A 227 20.41 21.80 31.58
N LYS A 228 19.29 22.28 32.13
CA LYS A 228 18.30 23.08 31.36
C LYS A 228 18.87 24.38 30.80
N ASN A 229 19.80 24.99 31.51
CA ASN A 229 20.55 26.21 31.19
C ASN A 229 22.02 25.90 30.86
N GLY A 230 22.27 24.75 30.22
CA GLY A 230 23.61 24.27 29.96
C GLY A 230 23.67 23.24 28.84
N TYR A 231 24.77 22.50 28.80
CA TYR A 231 25.04 21.47 27.80
C TYR A 231 26.09 20.47 28.33
N VAL A 232 26.18 19.32 27.67
CA VAL A 232 27.18 18.29 27.97
C VAL A 232 28.10 18.10 26.77
N ILE A 233 29.41 18.06 27.00
CA ILE A 233 30.39 17.64 25.98
C ILE A 233 30.80 16.20 26.24
N LEU A 234 30.43 15.29 25.35
CA LEU A 234 30.96 13.94 25.30
C LEU A 234 32.28 13.96 24.52
N ALA A 235 33.38 13.55 25.15
CA ALA A 235 34.69 13.43 24.52
C ALA A 235 35.20 11.98 24.59
N THR A 236 35.81 11.51 23.51
CA THR A 236 36.32 10.14 23.36
C THR A 236 37.81 10.13 23.01
N GLY A 237 38.50 9.03 23.31
CA GLY A 237 39.88 8.81 22.88
C GLY A 237 40.88 9.85 23.39
N GLN A 238 41.79 10.29 22.52
CA GLN A 238 42.81 11.28 22.86
C GLN A 238 42.19 12.64 23.25
N LYS A 239 41.11 13.06 22.58
CA LYS A 239 40.33 14.25 22.96
C LYS A 239 39.85 14.20 24.41
N ALA A 240 39.38 13.04 24.88
CA ALA A 240 38.98 12.88 26.28
C ALA A 240 40.15 13.15 27.24
N PHE A 241 41.36 12.70 26.90
CA PHE A 241 42.56 12.93 27.72
C PHE A 241 42.98 14.41 27.71
N GLU A 242 43.00 15.04 26.53
CA GLU A 242 43.35 16.47 26.38
C GLU A 242 42.39 17.35 27.17
N ILE A 243 41.09 17.10 27.01
CA ILE A 243 40.03 17.82 27.71
C ILE A 243 40.11 17.56 29.22
N GLY A 244 40.26 16.30 29.66
CA GLY A 244 40.36 15.95 31.07
C GLY A 244 41.61 16.50 31.78
N SER A 245 42.65 16.87 31.01
CA SER A 245 43.87 17.49 31.56
C SER A 245 43.81 19.02 31.61
N ASN A 246 42.89 19.65 30.87
CA ASN A 246 42.83 21.10 30.71
C ASN A 246 41.55 21.75 31.28
N PHE A 247 40.61 20.97 31.82
CA PHE A 247 39.39 21.45 32.47
C PHE A 247 39.27 20.88 33.88
N VAL A 248 38.79 21.72 34.81
CA VAL A 248 38.39 21.32 36.16
C VAL A 248 37.04 21.94 36.54
N CYS A 249 36.41 21.42 37.59
CA CYS A 249 35.17 22.00 38.10
C CYS A 249 35.37 23.47 38.51
N LYS A 250 34.37 24.30 38.22
CA LYS A 250 34.33 25.77 38.38
C LYS A 250 35.11 26.57 37.34
N ASP A 251 35.75 25.93 36.37
CA ASP A 251 36.32 26.67 35.24
C ASP A 251 35.21 27.38 34.46
N LYS A 252 35.52 28.60 34.02
CA LYS A 252 34.64 29.37 33.14
C LYS A 252 34.96 29.00 31.69
N VAL A 253 33.92 28.81 30.90
CA VAL A 253 34.06 28.48 29.48
C VAL A 253 33.50 29.59 28.59
N SER A 254 34.00 29.68 27.36
CA SER A 254 33.34 30.42 26.29
C SER A 254 33.09 29.52 25.09
N PHE A 255 31.91 29.68 24.49
CA PHE A 255 31.45 28.91 23.35
C PHE A 255 31.38 29.82 22.11
N SER A 256 31.97 29.36 21.01
CA SER A 256 31.91 30.03 19.71
C SER A 256 31.38 29.08 18.66
N LEU A 257 30.38 29.55 17.90
CA LEU A 257 29.72 28.80 16.84
C LEU A 257 29.49 29.70 15.64
N GLN A 258 29.98 29.26 14.47
CA GLN A 258 29.76 29.91 13.19
C GLN A 258 29.28 28.89 12.17
N THR A 259 28.14 29.15 11.52
CA THR A 259 27.61 28.34 10.41
C THR A 259 27.61 29.16 9.12
N ASN A 260 27.52 28.48 7.97
CA ASN A 260 27.23 29.11 6.70
C ASN A 260 26.15 28.28 5.97
N PRO A 261 24.95 28.83 5.73
CA PRO A 261 24.45 30.16 6.12
C PRO A 261 24.40 30.39 7.64
N ASP A 262 24.33 31.65 8.09
CA ASP A 262 24.18 31.98 9.52
C ASP A 262 22.82 31.49 10.01
N PHE A 263 22.81 30.51 10.91
CA PHE A 263 21.60 29.90 11.43
C PHE A 263 20.68 30.90 12.14
N LYS A 264 21.22 32.02 12.64
CA LYS A 264 20.44 33.07 13.31
C LYS A 264 19.51 33.83 12.37
N GLU A 265 19.79 33.83 11.06
CA GLU A 265 18.99 34.50 10.05
C GLU A 265 17.91 33.59 9.44
N LEU A 266 17.83 32.33 9.90
CA LEU A 266 16.95 31.31 9.34
C LEU A 266 15.73 31.10 10.24
N ALA A 267 14.56 31.05 9.62
CA ALA A 267 13.35 30.55 10.26
C ALA A 267 13.39 29.02 10.36
N LEU A 268 13.91 28.36 9.32
CA LEU A 268 13.97 26.90 9.26
C LEU A 268 15.12 26.41 8.38
N SER A 269 15.74 25.29 8.76
CA SER A 269 16.62 24.49 7.91
C SER A 269 16.37 23.00 8.11
N ILE A 270 16.36 22.25 7.00
CA ILE A 270 16.28 20.80 7.00
C ILE A 270 17.22 20.21 5.95
N GLY A 271 18.02 19.23 6.35
CA GLY A 271 18.93 18.50 5.47
C GLY A 271 18.19 17.70 4.40
N GLY A 272 18.86 17.51 3.26
CA GLY A 272 18.51 16.53 2.25
C GLY A 272 19.74 15.71 1.85
N GLY A 273 19.56 14.81 0.88
CA GLY A 273 20.65 13.94 0.42
C GLY A 273 21.29 14.35 -0.89
N ALA A 274 20.54 14.99 -1.80
CA ALA A 274 21.08 15.32 -3.11
C ALA A 274 20.38 16.55 -3.70
N TYR A 275 21.15 17.41 -4.36
CA TYR A 275 20.63 18.44 -5.25
C TYR A 275 20.20 17.74 -6.56
N ILE A 276 18.91 17.75 -6.89
CA ILE A 276 18.36 17.03 -8.05
C ILE A 276 17.99 17.98 -9.19
N VAL A 277 17.67 19.24 -8.88
CA VAL A 277 17.46 20.30 -9.87
C VAL A 277 18.19 21.53 -9.38
N LYS A 278 19.05 22.14 -10.20
CA LYS A 278 19.72 23.40 -9.91
C LYS A 278 19.56 24.36 -11.07
N GLU A 279 19.08 25.56 -10.79
CA GLU A 279 18.86 26.61 -11.79
C GLU A 279 18.07 26.13 -13.03
N GLY A 280 17.06 25.29 -12.80
CA GLY A 280 16.19 24.71 -13.83
C GLY A 280 16.84 23.58 -14.63
N LYS A 281 17.94 22.98 -14.14
CA LYS A 281 18.63 21.86 -14.78
C LYS A 281 18.71 20.66 -13.86
N VAL A 282 18.39 19.49 -14.40
CA VAL A 282 18.55 18.21 -13.70
C VAL A 282 20.02 17.96 -13.42
N GLN A 283 20.30 17.47 -12.21
CA GLN A 283 21.64 17.07 -11.80
C GLN A 283 21.81 15.56 -11.97
N SER A 284 23.04 15.12 -12.15
CA SER A 284 23.40 13.69 -12.21
C SER A 284 24.57 13.33 -11.28
N ASP A 285 25.23 14.34 -10.70
CA ASP A 285 26.26 14.17 -9.68
C ASP A 285 25.64 14.40 -8.30
N PHE A 286 25.16 13.33 -7.69
CA PHE A 286 24.44 13.37 -6.42
C PHE A 286 25.38 13.14 -5.24
N HIS A 287 25.27 13.99 -4.21
CA HIS A 287 26.00 13.83 -2.94
C HIS A 287 25.67 12.48 -2.26
N ILE A 288 24.38 12.18 -2.05
CA ILE A 288 23.90 10.83 -1.75
C ILE A 288 23.30 10.24 -3.03
N ASN A 289 24.09 9.40 -3.71
CA ASN A 289 23.70 8.72 -4.94
C ASN A 289 23.03 7.37 -4.63
N ILE A 290 21.73 7.27 -4.92
CA ILE A 290 20.90 6.08 -4.69
C ILE A 290 20.34 5.61 -6.04
N LYS A 291 20.95 4.54 -6.56
CA LYS A 291 20.64 4.00 -7.88
C LYS A 291 19.28 3.29 -7.95
N GLY A 292 18.64 3.38 -9.10
CA GLY A 292 17.42 2.64 -9.44
C GLY A 292 16.14 3.25 -8.89
N ASN A 293 15.02 2.59 -9.20
CA ASN A 293 13.68 3.07 -8.93
C ASN A 293 13.32 2.83 -7.47
N HIS A 294 12.99 3.91 -6.77
CA HIS A 294 12.61 3.86 -5.36
C HIS A 294 11.45 4.82 -5.08
N PRO A 295 10.71 4.61 -3.98
CA PRO A 295 9.93 5.69 -3.39
C PRO A 295 10.84 6.88 -3.10
N ARG A 296 10.37 8.09 -3.42
CA ARG A 296 11.14 9.33 -3.26
C ARG A 296 10.34 10.39 -2.54
N THR A 297 11.05 11.23 -1.80
CA THR A 297 10.51 12.48 -1.24
C THR A 297 11.41 13.62 -1.69
N ALA A 298 10.84 14.75 -2.10
CA ALA A 298 11.59 15.91 -2.56
C ALA A 298 10.99 17.23 -2.04
N ILE A 299 11.85 18.24 -1.93
CA ILE A 299 11.45 19.64 -1.77
C ILE A 299 11.95 20.43 -2.98
N GLY A 300 11.06 21.23 -3.57
CA GLY A 300 11.39 22.15 -4.66
C GLY A 300 11.05 23.60 -4.32
N ILE A 301 11.68 24.52 -5.04
CA ILE A 301 11.46 25.96 -4.97
C ILE A 301 11.24 26.47 -6.39
N SER A 302 10.19 27.27 -6.58
CA SER A 302 9.91 27.98 -7.82
C SER A 302 10.96 29.06 -8.12
N LYS A 303 11.07 29.46 -9.40
CA LYS A 303 12.10 30.42 -9.85
C LYS A 303 11.99 31.80 -9.17
N ASP A 304 10.78 32.27 -8.90
CA ASP A 304 10.51 33.54 -8.22
C ASP A 304 10.57 33.44 -6.70
N LYS A 305 10.84 32.24 -6.17
CA LYS A 305 10.92 31.90 -4.74
C LYS A 305 9.62 32.12 -3.97
N LYS A 306 8.47 32.18 -4.65
CA LYS A 306 7.17 32.39 -4.01
C LYS A 306 6.45 31.09 -3.67
N GLU A 307 6.84 30.00 -4.29
CA GLU A 307 6.22 28.68 -4.10
C GLU A 307 7.26 27.63 -3.69
N VAL A 308 6.89 26.80 -2.72
CA VAL A 308 7.61 25.59 -2.31
C VAL A 308 6.76 24.36 -2.65
N PHE A 309 7.42 23.29 -3.08
CA PHE A 309 6.81 22.02 -3.43
C PHE A 309 7.26 20.94 -2.45
N PHE A 310 6.33 20.21 -1.83
CA PHE A 310 6.64 18.91 -1.22
C PHE A 310 6.10 17.82 -2.13
N VAL A 311 6.95 16.86 -2.49
CA VAL A 311 6.57 15.80 -3.43
C VAL A 311 6.92 14.44 -2.83
N THR A 312 5.97 13.51 -2.86
CA THR A 312 6.20 12.09 -2.55
C THR A 312 5.79 11.24 -3.73
N ILE A 313 6.61 10.23 -4.06
CA ILE A 313 6.35 9.26 -5.10
C ILE A 313 6.44 7.88 -4.48
N ASP A 314 5.38 7.08 -4.60
CA ASP A 314 5.40 5.70 -4.08
C ASP A 314 6.22 4.76 -4.97
N GLY A 315 6.66 3.64 -4.39
CA GLY A 315 7.43 2.63 -5.11
C GLY A 315 7.61 1.35 -4.31
N ARG A 316 8.28 0.35 -4.92
CA ARG A 316 8.51 -0.99 -4.32
C ARG A 316 7.23 -1.70 -3.90
N THR A 317 6.11 -1.44 -4.58
CA THR A 317 4.88 -2.21 -4.43
C THR A 317 4.65 -3.07 -5.67
N SER A 318 3.61 -3.90 -5.68
CA SER A 318 3.27 -4.71 -6.87
C SER A 318 2.86 -3.87 -8.07
N SER A 319 2.45 -2.62 -7.86
CA SER A 319 1.95 -1.74 -8.91
C SER A 319 2.81 -0.48 -9.09
N TYR A 320 3.32 0.11 -8.00
CA TYR A 320 4.15 1.31 -8.03
C TYR A 320 5.64 0.95 -8.07
N THR A 321 6.32 1.39 -9.11
CA THR A 321 7.74 1.13 -9.34
C THR A 321 8.64 2.10 -8.58
N GLY A 322 8.21 3.35 -8.42
CA GLY A 322 9.05 4.46 -7.98
C GLY A 322 9.94 4.97 -9.11
N VAL A 323 10.83 5.90 -8.80
CA VAL A 323 11.67 6.59 -9.79
C VAL A 323 13.13 6.68 -9.38
N THR A 324 14.01 6.87 -10.36
CA THR A 324 15.40 7.26 -10.20
C THR A 324 15.53 8.70 -9.68
N GLN A 325 16.74 9.14 -9.31
CA GLN A 325 16.94 10.52 -8.84
C GLN A 325 16.91 11.51 -10.01
N GLU A 326 17.35 11.08 -11.19
CA GLU A 326 17.30 11.85 -12.44
C GLU A 326 15.85 12.09 -12.85
N GLU A 327 15.03 11.03 -12.93
CA GLU A 327 13.59 11.14 -13.21
C GLU A 327 12.90 12.01 -12.17
N LEU A 328 13.23 11.88 -10.88
CA LEU A 328 12.69 12.76 -9.85
C LEU A 328 13.05 14.24 -10.10
N GLY A 329 14.31 14.54 -10.46
CA GLY A 329 14.74 15.90 -10.75
C GLY A 329 14.00 16.47 -11.97
N GLU A 330 13.90 15.65 -13.00
CA GLU A 330 13.08 15.93 -14.15
C GLU A 330 11.59 16.20 -13.66
N ILE A 331 10.96 15.38 -12.79
CA ILE A 331 9.55 15.55 -12.31
C ILE A 331 9.42 16.91 -11.65
N MET A 332 10.37 17.26 -10.80
CA MET A 332 10.37 18.54 -10.10
C MET A 332 10.37 19.72 -11.09
N ILE A 333 11.09 19.63 -12.22
CA ILE A 333 11.06 20.67 -13.26
C ILE A 333 9.67 20.80 -13.89
N SER A 334 8.96 19.71 -14.23
CA SER A 334 7.59 19.86 -14.78
C SER A 334 6.60 20.44 -13.80
N LEU A 335 6.79 20.16 -12.51
CA LEU A 335 5.96 20.74 -11.46
C LEU A 335 6.24 22.24 -11.26
N GLY A 336 7.31 22.78 -11.84
CA GLY A 336 7.69 24.19 -11.79
C GLY A 336 8.88 24.52 -10.88
N ALA A 337 9.57 23.50 -10.33
CA ALA A 337 10.74 23.72 -9.49
C ALA A 337 11.94 24.20 -10.33
N TYR A 338 12.56 25.28 -9.87
CA TYR A 338 13.81 25.82 -10.40
C TYR A 338 15.02 25.30 -9.63
N ASP A 339 14.86 25.07 -8.32
CA ASP A 339 15.82 24.36 -7.48
C ASP A 339 15.08 23.27 -6.70
N ALA A 340 15.68 22.09 -6.54
CA ALA A 340 15.09 21.01 -5.77
C ALA A 340 16.14 20.08 -5.17
N ILE A 341 15.82 19.54 -3.99
CA ILE A 341 16.59 18.49 -3.31
C ILE A 341 15.76 17.23 -3.13
N ASN A 342 16.43 16.08 -3.23
CA ASN A 342 15.90 14.80 -2.79
C ASN A 342 16.14 14.64 -1.28
N LEU A 343 15.07 14.35 -0.54
CA LEU A 343 15.06 14.01 0.89
C LEU A 343 15.27 12.50 1.09
N ASP A 344 15.17 12.03 2.34
CA ASP A 344 15.19 10.59 2.59
C ASP A 344 14.01 9.90 1.91
N GLY A 345 14.25 8.71 1.37
CA GLY A 345 13.30 8.00 0.52
C GLY A 345 13.10 6.55 0.92
N GLY A 346 12.67 5.72 -0.04
CA GLY A 346 12.38 4.31 0.22
C GLY A 346 11.27 4.17 1.25
N GLY A 347 11.49 3.34 2.29
CA GLY A 347 10.48 3.15 3.32
C GLY A 347 10.26 4.36 4.24
N SER A 348 11.03 5.44 4.09
CA SER A 348 10.82 6.71 4.80
C SER A 348 9.86 7.64 4.05
N THR A 349 9.60 7.41 2.76
CA THR A 349 8.72 8.26 1.95
C THR A 349 7.29 8.25 2.49
N ASP A 350 6.85 9.42 2.93
CA ASP A 350 5.60 9.58 3.65
C ASP A 350 5.06 11.01 3.47
N MET A 351 3.75 11.12 3.23
CA MET A 351 3.02 12.38 3.23
C MET A 351 1.77 12.23 4.10
N VAL A 352 1.62 13.18 5.02
CA VAL A 352 0.44 13.29 5.90
C VAL A 352 -0.21 14.64 5.62
N LEU A 353 -1.52 14.66 5.43
CA LEU A 353 -2.29 15.91 5.31
C LEU A 353 -3.64 15.83 6.00
N ARG A 354 -4.26 16.98 6.21
CA ARG A 354 -5.67 17.13 6.61
C ARG A 354 -6.51 17.25 5.33
N PRO A 355 -7.30 16.24 4.95
CA PRO A 355 -8.17 16.33 3.78
C PRO A 355 -9.15 17.49 3.90
N LEU A 356 -9.59 18.03 2.76
CA LEU A 356 -10.54 19.15 2.75
C LEU A 356 -11.86 18.78 3.43
N GLY A 357 -12.30 19.62 4.37
CA GLY A 357 -13.53 19.39 5.13
C GLY A 357 -13.40 18.37 6.26
N GLU A 358 -12.20 17.88 6.57
CA GLU A 358 -11.93 16.99 7.69
C GLU A 358 -11.03 17.62 8.76
N GLU A 359 -11.18 17.19 10.01
CA GLU A 359 -10.28 17.59 11.11
C GLU A 359 -9.11 16.61 11.28
N LYS A 360 -9.29 15.35 10.88
CA LYS A 360 -8.29 14.29 11.09
C LYS A 360 -7.22 14.35 10.00
N ARG A 361 -5.95 14.26 10.41
CA ARG A 361 -4.82 14.10 9.49
C ARG A 361 -4.63 12.63 9.14
N THR A 362 -4.32 12.35 7.88
CA THR A 362 -4.18 10.99 7.34
C THR A 362 -2.93 10.88 6.49
N VAL A 363 -2.31 9.70 6.51
CA VAL A 363 -1.30 9.31 5.51
C VAL A 363 -2.02 9.13 4.17
N ILE A 364 -1.53 9.77 3.12
CA ILE A 364 -2.19 9.80 1.79
C ILE A 364 -1.43 9.01 0.72
N ASN A 365 -0.13 8.74 0.93
CA ASN A 365 0.64 7.90 0.03
C ASN A 365 0.62 6.42 0.50
N ASN A 366 1.32 5.53 -0.21
CA ASN A 366 1.44 4.11 0.10
C ASN A 366 2.86 3.77 0.63
N PRO A 367 3.07 3.77 1.96
CA PRO A 367 4.38 3.46 2.54
C PRO A 367 4.89 2.09 2.08
N SER A 368 6.08 2.05 1.50
CA SER A 368 6.59 0.83 0.86
C SER A 368 6.79 -0.37 1.80
N GLY A 369 6.83 -0.12 3.12
CA GLY A 369 6.91 -1.16 4.16
C GLY A 369 5.54 -1.67 4.64
N GLY A 370 4.43 -1.21 4.04
CA GLY A 370 3.05 -1.47 4.47
C GLY A 370 2.60 -0.65 5.68
N SER A 371 3.49 0.17 6.26
CA SER A 371 3.21 1.11 7.34
C SER A 371 4.28 2.20 7.41
N GLU A 372 3.98 3.31 8.08
CA GLU A 372 4.93 4.41 8.30
C GLU A 372 6.19 3.93 9.04
N ARG A 373 7.36 4.37 8.56
CA ARG A 373 8.64 4.15 9.23
C ARG A 373 8.85 5.18 10.34
N ARG A 374 9.56 4.77 11.39
CA ARG A 374 10.06 5.70 12.40
C ARG A 374 11.29 6.46 11.86
N ILE A 375 11.16 7.77 11.70
CA ILE A 375 12.13 8.73 11.16
C ILE A 375 12.58 9.71 12.25
N MET A 376 13.61 10.53 11.96
CA MET A 376 14.14 11.51 12.92
C MET A 376 13.44 12.86 12.84
N ASN A 377 13.09 13.31 11.64
CA ASN A 377 12.45 14.59 11.43
C ASN A 377 11.55 14.58 10.18
N GLY A 378 10.76 15.62 10.03
CA GLY A 378 9.93 15.93 8.88
C GLY A 378 9.82 17.44 8.71
N ILE A 379 9.16 17.87 7.65
CA ILE A 379 8.80 19.26 7.43
C ILE A 379 7.29 19.37 7.26
N GLY A 380 6.69 20.30 7.98
CA GLY A 380 5.25 20.52 8.04
C GLY A 380 4.86 21.89 7.52
N ILE A 381 3.58 22.03 7.20
CA ILE A 381 2.92 23.25 6.79
C ILE A 381 1.97 23.65 7.91
N ILE A 382 2.23 24.80 8.51
CA ILE A 382 1.34 25.43 9.48
C ILE A 382 0.31 26.25 8.71
N SER A 383 -0.97 26.10 9.09
CA SER A 383 -2.00 27.08 8.76
C SER A 383 -2.44 27.83 10.01
N THR A 384 -2.43 29.16 9.92
CA THR A 384 -2.94 30.08 10.95
C THR A 384 -4.23 30.78 10.53
N ALA A 385 -4.77 30.41 9.37
CA ALA A 385 -6.00 30.99 8.84
C ALA A 385 -7.15 30.74 9.82
N SER A 386 -7.74 31.82 10.33
CA SER A 386 -8.84 31.72 11.30
C SER A 386 -10.07 31.08 10.67
N LYS A 387 -10.81 30.30 11.47
CA LYS A 387 -12.14 29.82 11.09
C LYS A 387 -13.06 31.02 10.85
N THR A 388 -13.88 30.94 9.82
CA THR A 388 -14.85 31.97 9.43
C THR A 388 -16.25 31.37 9.43
N SER A 389 -17.27 32.21 9.64
CA SER A 389 -18.66 31.80 9.54
C SER A 389 -19.16 31.70 8.10
N GLU A 390 -18.32 32.06 7.11
CA GLU A 390 -18.73 32.07 5.71
C GLU A 390 -18.29 30.78 5.02
N LEU A 391 -19.27 30.01 4.55
CA LEU A 391 -19.05 28.75 3.88
C LEU A 391 -18.31 28.93 2.54
N GLY A 392 -17.19 28.23 2.40
CA GLY A 392 -16.43 28.13 1.15
C GLY A 392 -17.12 27.17 0.19
N GLY A 393 -17.43 25.96 0.66
CA GLY A 393 -18.11 24.93 -0.10
C GLY A 393 -18.51 23.72 0.74
N ILE A 394 -19.11 22.74 0.07
CA ILE A 394 -19.52 21.45 0.64
C ILE A 394 -19.05 20.31 -0.27
N ILE A 395 -18.80 19.15 0.32
CA ILE A 395 -18.37 17.93 -0.37
C ILE A 395 -19.36 16.83 0.02
N LEU A 396 -19.97 16.19 -0.99
CA LEU A 396 -20.90 15.10 -0.79
C LEU A 396 -20.25 13.79 -1.23
N GLU A 397 -20.12 12.88 -0.28
CA GLU A 397 -19.53 11.56 -0.45
C GLU A 397 -20.50 10.48 0.00
N SER A 398 -20.20 9.27 -0.44
CA SER A 398 -20.83 8.05 0.04
C SER A 398 -19.78 6.94 -0.04
N GLU A 399 -19.81 5.99 0.90
CA GLU A 399 -18.90 4.84 0.86
C GLU A 399 -19.02 4.07 -0.46
N GLU A 400 -20.20 4.07 -1.09
CA GLU A 400 -20.41 3.47 -2.42
C GLU A 400 -21.50 4.20 -3.21
N SER A 401 -21.41 4.18 -4.53
CA SER A 401 -22.39 4.81 -5.42
C SER A 401 -23.60 3.93 -5.75
N ASN A 402 -23.47 2.61 -5.64
CA ASN A 402 -24.58 1.69 -5.90
C ASN A 402 -25.43 1.50 -4.63
N ILE A 403 -26.75 1.46 -4.79
CA ILE A 403 -27.73 1.36 -3.71
C ILE A 403 -28.72 0.26 -4.08
N LEU A 404 -29.13 -0.57 -3.12
CA LEU A 404 -30.26 -1.48 -3.30
C LEU A 404 -31.58 -0.72 -3.08
N ILE A 405 -32.56 -0.94 -3.95
CA ILE A 405 -33.88 -0.33 -3.79
C ILE A 405 -34.47 -0.61 -2.41
N ASP A 406 -35.14 0.39 -1.84
CA ASP A 406 -35.74 0.36 -0.50
C ASP A 406 -34.79 0.16 0.69
N THR A 407 -33.46 0.17 0.50
CA THR A 407 -32.52 0.24 1.63
C THR A 407 -32.07 1.66 1.91
N MET A 408 -31.57 1.87 3.13
CA MET A 408 -31.02 3.15 3.55
C MET A 408 -29.56 3.25 3.12
N LYS A 409 -29.22 4.32 2.42
CA LYS A 409 -27.82 4.67 2.11
C LYS A 409 -27.42 5.90 2.89
N LYS A 410 -26.36 5.77 3.69
CA LYS A 410 -25.75 6.90 4.39
C LYS A 410 -25.01 7.81 3.42
N LEU A 411 -25.20 9.10 3.58
CA LEU A 411 -24.54 10.19 2.87
C LEU A 411 -23.60 10.91 3.84
N ILE A 412 -22.41 11.27 3.36
CA ILE A 412 -21.42 12.01 4.13
C ILE A 412 -21.29 13.39 3.50
N LEU A 413 -21.79 14.40 4.20
CA LEU A 413 -21.67 15.80 3.79
C LEU A 413 -20.62 16.49 4.67
N LYS A 414 -19.54 16.96 4.04
CA LYS A 414 -18.45 17.73 4.66
C LYS A 414 -18.57 19.18 4.27
N GLY A 415 -18.27 20.10 5.20
CA GLY A 415 -18.25 21.54 4.96
C GLY A 415 -16.86 22.11 5.13
N TYR A 416 -16.54 23.17 4.39
CA TYR A 416 -15.35 23.98 4.64
C TYR A 416 -15.65 25.47 4.43
N ASP A 417 -15.00 26.32 5.23
CA ASP A 417 -15.15 27.76 5.18
C ASP A 417 -14.33 28.39 4.03
N LYS A 418 -14.41 29.71 3.83
CA LYS A 418 -13.62 30.42 2.81
C LYS A 418 -12.10 30.29 2.94
N ASN A 419 -11.60 29.89 4.11
CA ASN A 419 -10.20 29.68 4.40
C ASN A 419 -9.81 28.18 4.37
N TYR A 420 -10.73 27.32 3.90
CA TYR A 420 -10.57 25.85 3.82
C TYR A 420 -10.45 25.16 5.18
N ASN A 421 -10.92 25.79 6.25
CA ASN A 421 -11.09 25.12 7.53
C ASN A 421 -12.36 24.26 7.53
N PRO A 422 -12.34 23.07 8.13
CA PRO A 422 -13.52 22.23 8.26
C PRO A 422 -14.63 22.93 9.06
N VAL A 423 -15.86 22.79 8.56
CA VAL A 423 -17.10 23.33 9.13
C VAL A 423 -18.06 22.18 9.38
N GLU A 424 -18.60 22.11 10.59
CA GLU A 424 -19.66 21.17 10.93
C GLU A 424 -20.96 21.57 10.22
N ILE A 425 -21.62 20.61 9.58
CA ILE A 425 -22.85 20.83 8.82
C ILE A 425 -24.06 20.42 9.65
N ASP A 426 -25.01 21.34 9.81
CA ASP A 426 -26.32 21.04 10.37
C ASP A 426 -27.22 20.39 9.30
N TYR A 427 -27.37 19.06 9.37
CA TYR A 427 -28.18 18.30 8.43
C TYR A 427 -29.65 18.72 8.39
N ASP A 428 -30.18 19.38 9.43
CA ASP A 428 -31.57 19.85 9.46
C ASP A 428 -31.78 21.09 8.56
N GLN A 429 -30.71 21.74 8.11
CA GLN A 429 -30.75 22.89 7.19
C GLN A 429 -30.37 22.51 5.74
N VAL A 430 -30.05 21.25 5.47
CA VAL A 430 -29.67 20.80 4.12
C VAL A 430 -30.90 20.61 3.25
N ASN A 431 -30.91 21.29 2.11
CA ASN A 431 -31.92 21.12 1.07
C ASN A 431 -31.50 19.98 0.13
N TRP A 432 -32.14 18.83 0.29
CA TRP A 432 -31.86 17.64 -0.51
C TRP A 432 -32.73 17.55 -1.76
N HIS A 433 -32.10 17.19 -2.88
CA HIS A 433 -32.80 16.89 -4.13
C HIS A 433 -32.25 15.62 -4.77
N VAL A 434 -33.09 14.95 -5.56
CA VAL A 434 -32.68 13.83 -6.41
C VAL A 434 -33.30 13.98 -7.79
N SER A 435 -32.53 13.64 -8.82
CA SER A 435 -32.97 13.62 -10.23
C SER A 435 -32.65 12.28 -10.87
N GLY A 436 -33.44 11.85 -11.86
CA GLY A 436 -33.29 10.56 -12.57
C GLY A 436 -34.04 9.40 -11.89
N ILE A 437 -34.18 9.45 -10.57
CA ILE A 437 -34.92 8.48 -9.75
C ILE A 437 -35.80 9.20 -8.71
N TYR A 438 -36.64 8.44 -8.02
CA TYR A 438 -37.39 8.88 -6.84
C TYR A 438 -36.87 8.22 -5.57
N GLY A 439 -36.98 8.95 -4.46
CA GLY A 439 -36.62 8.47 -3.14
C GLY A 439 -36.97 9.47 -2.05
N LYS A 440 -36.64 9.13 -0.80
CA LYS A 440 -36.84 9.98 0.37
C LYS A 440 -35.53 10.17 1.12
N PHE A 441 -35.32 11.38 1.62
CA PHE A 441 -34.19 11.74 2.46
C PHE A 441 -34.59 11.68 3.94
N TYR A 442 -33.65 11.26 4.78
CA TYR A 442 -33.78 11.13 6.23
C TYR A 442 -32.50 11.68 6.87
N LYS A 443 -32.46 12.99 7.14
CA LYS A 443 -31.28 13.72 7.64
C LYS A 443 -30.02 13.45 6.80
N ASP A 444 -29.21 12.46 7.17
CA ASP A 444 -27.94 12.07 6.56
C ASP A 444 -28.06 10.86 5.62
N SER A 445 -29.28 10.41 5.32
CA SER A 445 -29.49 9.15 4.61
C SER A 445 -30.51 9.29 3.48
N PHE A 446 -30.37 8.49 2.43
CA PHE A 446 -31.28 8.44 1.30
C PHE A 446 -31.80 7.02 1.07
N LYS A 447 -33.12 6.90 0.84
CA LYS A 447 -33.78 5.66 0.45
C LYS A 447 -34.41 5.82 -0.93
N ALA A 448 -33.87 5.12 -1.90
CA ALA A 448 -34.43 5.09 -3.24
C ALA A 448 -35.71 4.24 -3.29
N THR A 449 -36.72 4.71 -4.03
CA THR A 449 -38.00 4.01 -4.25
C THR A 449 -38.20 3.59 -5.70
N THR A 450 -37.30 3.97 -6.60
CA THR A 450 -37.28 3.50 -7.99
C THR A 450 -35.85 3.13 -8.41
N ALA A 451 -35.74 2.10 -9.22
CA ALA A 451 -34.47 1.67 -9.81
C ALA A 451 -33.97 2.65 -10.89
N GLY A 452 -32.69 2.53 -11.26
CA GLY A 452 -32.07 3.28 -12.34
C GLY A 452 -30.95 4.21 -11.87
N GLU A 453 -30.50 5.07 -12.79
CA GLU A 453 -29.43 6.05 -12.52
C GLU A 453 -30.01 7.35 -12.00
N GLY A 454 -29.36 7.90 -10.97
CA GLY A 454 -29.78 9.13 -10.32
C GLY A 454 -28.62 10.02 -9.91
N ILE A 455 -28.94 11.27 -9.62
CA ILE A 455 -27.99 12.23 -9.04
C ILE A 455 -28.63 12.79 -7.78
N ILE A 456 -27.98 12.58 -6.64
CA ILE A 456 -28.30 13.25 -5.38
C ILE A 456 -27.62 14.62 -5.40
N VAL A 457 -28.34 15.65 -4.95
CA VAL A 457 -27.83 17.01 -4.81
C VAL A 457 -28.08 17.46 -3.37
N ALA A 458 -27.03 17.91 -2.70
CA ALA A 458 -27.10 18.62 -1.44
C ALA A 458 -26.95 20.13 -1.70
N GLU A 459 -27.85 20.94 -1.17
CA GLU A 459 -27.68 22.39 -1.06
C GLU A 459 -27.62 22.80 0.41
N TYR A 460 -26.60 23.58 0.78
CA TYR A 460 -26.44 24.13 2.12
C TYR A 460 -25.85 25.54 2.02
N GLU A 461 -26.53 26.54 2.59
CA GLU A 461 -26.17 27.97 2.52
C GLU A 461 -25.80 28.47 1.10
N GLY A 462 -26.52 28.00 0.08
CA GLY A 462 -26.29 28.38 -1.32
C GLY A 462 -25.08 27.71 -1.98
N LYS A 463 -24.43 26.75 -1.32
CA LYS A 463 -23.40 25.87 -1.89
C LYS A 463 -24.03 24.53 -2.29
N TYR A 464 -23.48 23.91 -3.32
CA TYR A 464 -24.02 22.69 -3.92
C TYR A 464 -22.95 21.61 -4.02
N ALA A 465 -23.33 20.37 -3.72
CA ALA A 465 -22.55 19.18 -4.03
C ALA A 465 -23.45 18.10 -4.64
N THR A 466 -22.87 17.25 -5.48
CA THR A 466 -23.61 16.23 -6.23
C THR A 466 -22.97 14.86 -6.09
N LEU A 467 -23.79 13.82 -6.02
CA LEU A 467 -23.34 12.43 -5.95
C LEU A 467 -24.13 11.58 -6.97
N PRO A 468 -23.49 11.08 -8.05
CA PRO A 468 -24.11 10.13 -8.94
C PRO A 468 -24.29 8.77 -8.25
N ILE A 469 -25.46 8.16 -8.43
CA ILE A 469 -25.83 6.89 -7.82
C ILE A 469 -26.54 5.98 -8.81
N ARG A 470 -26.45 4.67 -8.58
CA ARG A 470 -27.21 3.65 -9.32
C ARG A 470 -28.03 2.82 -8.34
N VAL A 471 -29.33 2.77 -8.58
CA VAL A 471 -30.27 2.00 -7.75
C VAL A 471 -30.57 0.68 -8.43
N ILE A 472 -30.18 -0.39 -7.75
CA ILE A 472 -30.33 -1.77 -8.18
C ILE A 472 -31.68 -2.31 -7.68
N ASP A 473 -32.44 -2.93 -8.56
CA ASP A 473 -33.58 -3.76 -8.20
C ASP A 473 -33.36 -5.22 -8.58
N ASN A 474 -34.26 -6.08 -8.10
CA ASN A 474 -34.34 -7.50 -8.47
C ASN A 474 -32.98 -8.24 -8.51
N PRO A 475 -32.19 -8.18 -7.42
CA PRO A 475 -30.91 -8.88 -7.40
C PRO A 475 -31.12 -10.38 -7.59
N VAL A 476 -30.25 -11.00 -8.37
CA VAL A 476 -30.31 -12.42 -8.73
C VAL A 476 -29.36 -13.26 -7.89
N ARG A 477 -28.40 -12.64 -7.18
CA ARG A 477 -27.44 -13.35 -6.33
C ARG A 477 -26.90 -12.53 -5.17
N LEU A 478 -26.37 -13.24 -4.18
CA LEU A 478 -25.59 -12.71 -3.07
C LEU A 478 -24.12 -13.09 -3.26
N GLU A 479 -23.22 -12.12 -3.06
CA GLU A 479 -21.78 -12.35 -2.95
C GLU A 479 -21.36 -12.03 -1.51
N VAL A 480 -20.89 -13.05 -0.79
CA VAL A 480 -20.51 -12.91 0.63
C VAL A 480 -18.99 -13.00 0.78
N SER A 481 -18.41 -12.05 1.50
CA SER A 481 -16.98 -12.00 1.80
C SER A 481 -16.72 -11.90 3.31
N PRO A 482 -15.92 -12.81 3.91
CA PRO A 482 -15.30 -13.96 3.25
C PRO A 482 -16.33 -15.07 2.94
N SER A 483 -16.12 -15.83 1.86
CA SER A 483 -16.97 -16.97 1.47
C SER A 483 -16.87 -18.18 2.40
N LYS A 484 -15.97 -18.13 3.39
CA LYS A 484 -15.84 -19.08 4.50
C LYS A 484 -15.27 -18.38 5.71
N ILE A 485 -15.71 -18.76 6.90
CA ILE A 485 -15.21 -18.18 8.16
C ILE A 485 -14.48 -19.25 8.95
N ASN A 486 -13.21 -18.97 9.26
CA ASN A 486 -12.46 -19.70 10.27
C ASN A 486 -11.95 -18.72 11.31
N ILE A 487 -12.38 -18.90 12.56
CA ILE A 487 -12.16 -17.92 13.62
C ILE A 487 -11.88 -18.60 14.96
N ASP A 488 -11.05 -17.95 15.77
CA ASP A 488 -10.79 -18.40 17.13
C ASP A 488 -11.98 -18.05 18.04
N LYS A 489 -12.11 -18.75 19.17
CA LYS A 489 -13.16 -18.51 20.17
C LYS A 489 -13.17 -17.05 20.63
N ASN A 490 -14.36 -16.48 20.86
CA ASN A 490 -14.54 -15.11 21.36
C ASN A 490 -13.90 -14.02 20.49
N LYS A 491 -13.73 -14.27 19.18
CA LYS A 491 -13.22 -13.29 18.21
C LYS A 491 -14.31 -12.90 17.23
N GLY A 492 -14.21 -11.67 16.72
CA GLY A 492 -15.07 -11.12 15.67
C GLY A 492 -14.44 -11.23 14.28
N LYS A 493 -15.27 -11.47 13.25
CA LYS A 493 -14.91 -11.36 11.83
C LYS A 493 -15.90 -10.45 11.13
N PHE A 494 -15.39 -9.45 10.42
CA PHE A 494 -16.22 -8.60 9.59
C PHE A 494 -16.74 -9.38 8.36
N ILE A 495 -18.03 -9.23 8.07
CA ILE A 495 -18.70 -9.85 6.92
C ILE A 495 -19.24 -8.74 6.03
N LYS A 496 -18.97 -8.83 4.73
CA LYS A 496 -19.60 -7.99 3.72
C LYS A 496 -20.52 -8.82 2.85
N VAL A 497 -21.74 -8.34 2.61
CA VAL A 497 -22.68 -8.95 1.67
C VAL A 497 -22.98 -7.95 0.56
N LYS A 498 -22.84 -8.40 -0.69
CA LYS A 498 -23.17 -7.63 -1.88
C LYS A 498 -24.33 -8.32 -2.60
N VAL A 499 -25.39 -7.57 -2.87
CA VAL A 499 -26.46 -8.02 -3.79
C VAL A 499 -26.05 -7.67 -5.21
N VAL A 500 -26.34 -8.54 -6.18
CA VAL A 500 -25.94 -8.34 -7.57
C VAL A 500 -27.10 -8.65 -8.52
N ASP A 501 -27.32 -7.78 -9.51
CA ASP A 501 -28.34 -7.93 -10.55
C ASP A 501 -27.90 -8.83 -11.72
N GLU A 502 -28.78 -8.98 -12.71
CA GLU A 502 -28.53 -9.82 -13.90
C GLU A 502 -27.45 -9.29 -14.84
N ASP A 503 -27.11 -8.00 -14.76
CA ASP A 503 -26.04 -7.37 -15.54
C ASP A 503 -24.74 -7.22 -14.73
N GLY A 504 -24.73 -7.75 -13.51
CA GLY A 504 -23.53 -7.83 -12.68
C GLY A 504 -23.20 -6.54 -11.95
N TYR A 505 -24.08 -5.56 -11.91
CA TYR A 505 -23.97 -4.44 -10.99
C TYR A 505 -24.34 -4.92 -9.60
N GLY A 506 -23.63 -4.44 -8.57
CA GLY A 506 -24.00 -4.80 -7.20
C GLY A 506 -23.79 -3.69 -6.20
N ALA A 507 -24.52 -3.78 -5.10
CA ALA A 507 -24.54 -2.85 -3.99
C ALA A 507 -24.28 -3.62 -2.69
N TYR A 508 -23.47 -3.08 -1.79
CA TYR A 508 -23.35 -3.68 -0.47
C TYR A 508 -24.57 -3.32 0.38
N VAL A 509 -24.96 -4.26 1.24
CA VAL A 509 -26.15 -4.19 2.08
C VAL A 509 -25.76 -4.43 3.52
N SER A 510 -26.39 -3.71 4.45
CA SER A 510 -26.21 -3.97 5.88
C SER A 510 -26.77 -5.35 6.22
N LEU A 511 -26.17 -6.03 7.19
CA LEU A 511 -26.67 -7.34 7.63
C LEU A 511 -28.05 -7.22 8.29
N SER A 512 -28.41 -6.03 8.80
CA SER A 512 -29.74 -5.73 9.33
C SER A 512 -30.86 -5.74 8.28
N ASP A 513 -30.53 -5.59 7.00
CA ASP A 513 -31.47 -5.68 5.87
C ASP A 513 -31.62 -7.12 5.33
N LEU A 514 -30.95 -8.10 5.97
CA LEU A 514 -30.88 -9.49 5.53
C LEU A 514 -31.51 -10.44 6.54
N ASP A 515 -31.97 -11.59 6.06
CA ASP A 515 -32.36 -12.72 6.90
C ASP A 515 -31.14 -13.63 7.09
N ILE A 516 -30.67 -13.76 8.34
CA ILE A 516 -29.44 -14.47 8.68
C ILE A 516 -29.74 -15.54 9.72
N GLU A 517 -29.53 -16.80 9.34
CA GLU A 517 -29.64 -17.95 10.23
C GLU A 517 -28.23 -18.46 10.59
N ILE A 518 -27.91 -18.47 11.88
CA ILE A 518 -26.63 -18.98 12.42
C ILE A 518 -26.93 -20.07 13.45
N PRO A 519 -26.26 -21.23 13.39
CA PRO A 519 -26.36 -22.22 14.46
C PRO A 519 -25.91 -21.65 15.82
N ASP A 520 -26.74 -21.80 16.87
CA ASP A 520 -26.55 -21.22 18.21
C ASP A 520 -25.17 -21.51 18.84
N ASN A 521 -24.55 -22.63 18.48
CA ASN A 521 -23.26 -23.04 19.00
C ASN A 521 -22.05 -22.33 18.36
N LEU A 522 -22.25 -21.54 17.31
CA LEU A 522 -21.16 -20.91 16.54
C LEU A 522 -20.94 -19.44 16.91
N GLY A 523 -21.98 -18.63 16.93
CA GLY A 523 -21.83 -17.19 17.08
C GLY A 523 -23.11 -16.41 16.78
N GLU A 524 -22.97 -15.09 16.78
CA GLU A 524 -24.04 -14.14 16.46
C GLU A 524 -23.48 -12.98 15.64
N ILE A 525 -24.36 -12.22 14.98
CA ILE A 525 -24.00 -10.95 14.35
C ILE A 525 -24.19 -9.84 15.39
N ASP A 526 -23.19 -8.99 15.57
CA ASP A 526 -23.29 -7.80 16.43
C ASP A 526 -23.85 -6.58 15.67
N ASP A 527 -24.10 -5.49 16.41
CA ASP A 527 -24.65 -4.23 15.88
C ASP A 527 -23.71 -3.49 14.90
N LYS A 528 -22.52 -4.03 14.63
CA LYS A 528 -21.50 -3.47 13.74
C LYS A 528 -21.24 -4.37 12.52
N ASP A 529 -22.16 -5.29 12.22
CA ASP A 529 -22.06 -6.25 11.13
C ASP A 529 -20.84 -7.22 11.28
N PHE A 530 -20.39 -7.50 12.50
CA PHE A 530 -19.40 -8.55 12.78
C PHE A 530 -20.06 -9.86 13.18
N PHE A 531 -19.59 -10.96 12.62
CA PHE A 531 -19.80 -12.27 13.22
C PHE A 531 -18.87 -12.45 14.43
N VAL A 532 -19.46 -12.65 15.61
CA VAL A 532 -18.74 -12.90 16.86
C VAL A 532 -18.87 -14.37 17.24
N ALA A 533 -17.74 -15.07 17.27
CA ALA A 533 -17.69 -16.48 17.63
C ALA A 533 -17.89 -16.70 19.13
N LYS A 534 -18.62 -17.76 19.51
CA LYS A 534 -18.76 -18.18 20.91
C LYS A 534 -17.45 -18.77 21.48
N ASP A 535 -17.49 -19.13 22.76
CA ASP A 535 -16.37 -19.70 23.52
C ASP A 535 -16.13 -21.21 23.26
N LYS A 536 -17.06 -21.88 22.59
CA LYS A 536 -17.00 -23.31 22.25
C LYS A 536 -16.54 -23.53 20.82
N SER A 537 -15.76 -24.59 20.62
CA SER A 537 -15.40 -25.05 19.27
C SER A 537 -16.64 -25.65 18.60
N GLY A 538 -16.79 -25.41 17.30
CA GLY A 538 -17.90 -25.95 16.51
C GLY A 538 -17.72 -25.64 15.03
N SER A 539 -18.51 -26.31 14.19
CA SER A 539 -18.63 -25.98 12.78
C SER A 539 -20.08 -26.11 12.31
N GLY A 540 -20.45 -25.34 11.29
CA GLY A 540 -21.79 -25.33 10.72
C GLY A 540 -21.88 -24.33 9.56
N ILE A 541 -23.10 -24.02 9.14
CA ILE A 541 -23.36 -23.15 7.99
C ILE A 541 -24.19 -21.97 8.47
N MET A 542 -23.69 -20.77 8.18
CA MET A 542 -24.48 -19.54 8.23
C MET A 542 -25.22 -19.40 6.89
N LYS A 543 -26.53 -19.27 6.94
CA LYS A 543 -27.37 -19.03 5.77
C LYS A 543 -27.75 -17.55 5.77
N ILE A 544 -27.51 -16.89 4.63
CA ILE A 544 -27.81 -15.48 4.41
C ILE A 544 -28.79 -15.39 3.25
N SER A 545 -29.92 -14.73 3.46
CA SER A 545 -31.01 -14.64 2.49
C SER A 545 -31.48 -13.20 2.32
N TYR A 546 -31.87 -12.86 1.08
CA TYR A 546 -32.57 -11.63 0.74
C TYR A 546 -33.70 -11.99 -0.23
N LYS A 547 -34.96 -11.76 0.14
CA LYS A 547 -36.12 -12.22 -0.66
C LYS A 547 -35.99 -13.71 -1.02
N ASN A 548 -35.83 -14.05 -2.30
CA ASN A 548 -35.72 -15.42 -2.81
C ASN A 548 -34.27 -15.87 -3.10
N ILE A 549 -33.27 -15.00 -2.92
CA ILE A 549 -31.86 -15.33 -3.14
C ILE A 549 -31.20 -15.71 -1.81
N THR A 550 -30.31 -16.70 -1.83
CA THR A 550 -29.66 -17.24 -0.63
C THR A 550 -28.21 -17.61 -0.93
N SER A 551 -27.32 -17.38 0.04
CA SER A 551 -25.95 -17.88 0.04
C SER A 551 -25.61 -18.54 1.37
N TYR A 552 -24.64 -19.47 1.33
CA TYR A 552 -24.26 -20.31 2.46
C TYR A 552 -22.78 -20.14 2.78
N VAL A 553 -22.47 -19.69 3.99
CA VAL A 553 -21.11 -19.49 4.47
C VAL A 553 -20.76 -20.58 5.47
N PRO A 554 -19.83 -21.50 5.17
CA PRO A 554 -19.31 -22.43 6.17
C PRO A 554 -18.54 -21.66 7.24
N VAL A 555 -18.91 -21.89 8.50
CA VAL A 555 -18.32 -21.26 9.69
C VAL A 555 -17.68 -22.33 10.55
N VAL A 556 -16.45 -22.05 10.96
CA VAL A 556 -15.67 -22.91 11.84
C VAL A 556 -15.09 -22.06 12.99
N VAL A 557 -15.39 -22.48 14.21
CA VAL A 557 -14.90 -21.87 15.45
C VAL A 557 -13.90 -22.78 16.15
N GLY A 558 -12.77 -22.19 16.54
CA GLY A 558 -11.67 -22.85 17.24
C GLY A 558 -10.70 -23.59 16.32
N SER A 559 -9.65 -24.13 16.95
CA SER A 559 -8.60 -24.90 16.30
C SER A 559 -8.35 -26.20 17.05
N ARG A 560 -7.80 -27.21 16.36
CA ARG A 560 -7.24 -28.43 16.95
C ARG A 560 -5.74 -28.24 17.16
N GLU A 561 -5.28 -28.50 18.37
CA GLU A 561 -3.88 -28.37 18.78
C GLU A 561 -3.15 -29.70 18.59
N VAL A 562 -1.94 -29.66 18.06
CA VAL A 562 -1.07 -30.83 17.90
C VAL A 562 0.34 -30.42 18.35
N ILE A 563 0.85 -31.02 19.42
CA ILE A 563 2.25 -30.87 19.79
C ILE A 563 3.07 -31.59 18.73
N VAL A 564 3.90 -30.84 18.02
CA VAL A 564 4.76 -31.35 16.94
C VAL A 564 6.18 -31.64 17.42
N ASP A 565 6.60 -31.03 18.53
CA ASP A 565 7.83 -31.37 19.24
C ASP A 565 7.70 -30.97 20.72
N ASP A 566 7.86 -31.92 21.63
CA ASP A 566 7.82 -31.70 23.08
C ASP A 566 9.21 -31.50 23.69
N PHE A 567 10.28 -31.59 22.90
CA PHE A 567 11.68 -31.49 23.31
C PHE A 567 12.13 -32.53 24.35
N GLU A 568 11.45 -33.69 24.43
CA GLU A 568 11.87 -34.78 25.33
C GLU A 568 12.98 -35.67 24.73
N ASN A 569 13.26 -35.53 23.43
CA ASN A 569 14.29 -36.28 22.72
C ASN A 569 15.15 -35.36 21.86
N THR A 570 16.41 -35.76 21.61
CA THR A 570 17.29 -35.02 20.70
C THR A 570 16.67 -34.98 19.30
N ASN A 571 16.47 -33.77 18.79
CA ASN A 571 15.64 -33.49 17.61
C ASN A 571 16.32 -32.58 16.59
N GLY A 572 17.57 -32.19 16.83
CA GLY A 572 18.28 -31.25 15.97
C GLY A 572 19.69 -30.95 16.42
N THR A 573 20.33 -30.09 15.63
CA THR A 573 21.72 -29.66 15.78
C THR A 573 21.84 -28.15 15.76
N PHE A 574 22.99 -27.65 16.20
CA PHE A 574 23.29 -26.23 16.19
C PHE A 574 23.89 -25.80 14.86
N LEU A 575 23.46 -24.65 14.35
CA LEU A 575 24.12 -23.92 13.28
C LEU A 575 24.17 -22.43 13.66
N SER A 576 25.10 -21.68 13.09
CA SER A 576 25.18 -20.24 13.27
C SER A 576 25.39 -19.49 11.95
N TYR A 577 25.10 -18.18 11.96
CA TYR A 577 25.43 -17.27 10.88
C TYR A 577 25.81 -15.90 11.44
N PRO A 578 26.91 -15.26 10.97
CA PRO A 578 28.00 -15.91 10.24
C PRO A 578 28.71 -16.97 11.11
N ALA A 579 29.69 -17.68 10.57
CA ALA A 579 30.43 -18.72 11.29
C ALA A 579 31.10 -18.22 12.58
N ASP A 580 31.32 -16.90 12.70
CA ASP A 580 31.90 -16.24 13.89
C ASP A 580 30.94 -16.15 15.09
N VAL A 581 29.66 -16.50 14.91
CA VAL A 581 28.69 -16.61 16.01
C VAL A 581 28.90 -17.95 16.70
N PHE A 582 29.32 -17.90 17.97
CA PHE A 582 29.45 -19.08 18.83
C PHE A 582 28.12 -19.37 19.52
N GLY A 583 27.89 -20.64 19.86
CA GLY A 583 26.68 -21.08 20.55
C GLY A 583 26.53 -22.59 20.50
N SER A 584 25.40 -23.07 21.02
CA SER A 584 25.04 -24.50 21.00
C SER A 584 23.54 -24.69 21.13
N TYR A 585 23.09 -25.87 20.71
CA TYR A 585 21.76 -26.39 20.95
C TYR A 585 21.87 -27.69 21.75
N ASN A 586 21.20 -27.79 22.89
CA ASN A 586 21.17 -28.97 23.75
C ASN A 586 19.80 -29.16 24.38
N LEU A 587 19.49 -30.37 24.82
CA LEU A 587 18.39 -30.58 25.76
C LEU A 587 18.80 -30.14 27.17
N SER A 588 17.91 -29.41 27.84
CA SER A 588 18.08 -28.92 29.20
C SER A 588 17.02 -29.50 30.11
N SER A 589 17.39 -29.87 31.33
CA SER A 589 16.44 -30.29 32.37
C SER A 589 15.61 -29.13 32.96
N PHE A 590 15.86 -27.90 32.51
CA PHE A 590 15.04 -26.74 32.82
C PHE A 590 13.86 -26.65 31.84
N SER A 591 12.74 -27.29 32.17
CA SER A 591 11.57 -27.42 31.29
C SER A 591 10.35 -26.61 31.76
N LYS A 592 9.40 -26.41 30.85
CA LYS A 592 8.06 -25.87 31.17
C LYS A 592 7.07 -27.00 31.41
N ALA A 593 7.16 -28.07 30.63
CA ALA A 593 6.39 -29.30 30.73
C ALA A 593 7.31 -30.49 30.43
N GLY A 594 7.02 -31.67 30.98
CA GLY A 594 7.92 -32.82 30.82
C GLY A 594 9.24 -32.66 31.57
N ASN A 595 10.27 -33.39 31.14
CA ASN A 595 11.58 -33.43 31.80
C ASN A 595 12.62 -32.56 31.12
N TYR A 596 12.43 -32.21 29.84
CA TYR A 596 13.43 -31.52 29.05
C TYR A 596 12.85 -30.36 28.23
N SER A 597 13.72 -29.43 27.82
CA SER A 597 13.42 -28.37 26.86
C SER A 597 14.62 -28.15 25.93
N GLY A 598 14.40 -27.49 24.79
CA GLY A 598 15.47 -27.08 23.89
C GLY A 598 16.17 -25.82 24.39
N GLU A 599 17.45 -25.90 24.75
CA GLU A 599 18.30 -24.75 25.08
C GLU A 599 19.04 -24.27 23.83
N ILE A 600 18.80 -23.03 23.40
CA ILE A 600 19.59 -22.36 22.35
C ILE A 600 20.47 -21.31 23.03
N SER A 601 21.78 -21.51 22.97
CA SER A 601 22.77 -20.53 23.43
C SER A 601 23.44 -19.82 22.26
N TYR A 602 23.81 -18.56 22.46
CA TYR A 602 24.39 -17.70 21.43
C TYR A 602 25.36 -16.68 22.01
N ASP A 603 26.36 -16.30 21.20
CA ASP A 603 27.26 -15.18 21.41
C ASP A 603 27.28 -14.30 20.15
N PHE A 604 26.58 -13.16 20.21
CA PHE A 604 26.47 -12.20 19.12
C PHE A 604 27.47 -11.05 19.22
N THR A 605 28.47 -11.15 20.11
CA THR A 605 29.44 -10.08 20.39
C THR A 605 30.54 -9.96 19.34
N LYS A 606 30.76 -11.00 18.52
CA LYS A 606 31.97 -11.14 17.68
C LYS A 606 31.93 -10.44 16.32
N THR A 607 30.75 -10.09 15.81
CA THR A 607 30.58 -9.54 14.45
C THR A 607 29.46 -8.51 14.38
N ASP A 608 29.53 -7.63 13.38
CA ASP A 608 28.52 -6.62 13.04
C ASP A 608 27.62 -7.05 11.87
N ALA A 609 27.80 -8.27 11.36
CA ALA A 609 26.87 -8.83 10.38
C ALA A 609 25.48 -9.05 11.01
N THR A 610 24.51 -9.54 10.24
CA THR A 610 23.34 -10.18 10.87
C THR A 610 23.81 -11.44 11.58
N ARG A 611 23.46 -11.59 12.87
CA ARG A 611 23.85 -12.74 13.69
C ARG A 611 22.64 -13.61 13.98
N ALA A 612 22.81 -14.92 13.88
CA ALA A 612 21.76 -15.86 14.18
C ALA A 612 22.31 -17.15 14.76
N ALA A 613 21.58 -17.69 15.75
CA ALA A 613 21.82 -18.97 16.38
C ALA A 613 20.62 -19.87 16.11
N TYR A 614 20.84 -20.96 15.38
CA TYR A 614 19.79 -21.83 14.87
C TYR A 614 19.75 -23.15 15.65
N LEU A 615 18.56 -23.54 16.08
CA LEU A 615 18.16 -24.94 16.11
C LEU A 615 17.83 -25.37 14.68
N VAL A 616 18.55 -26.37 14.17
CA VAL A 616 18.25 -27.05 12.90
C VAL A 616 17.69 -28.43 13.21
N PHE A 617 16.42 -28.65 12.86
CA PHE A 617 15.78 -29.94 13.11
C PHE A 617 16.38 -31.05 12.22
N ASP A 618 16.44 -32.26 12.76
CA ASP A 618 16.95 -33.44 12.04
C ASP A 618 16.09 -33.78 10.82
N ASN A 619 16.63 -34.61 9.92
CA ASN A 619 15.94 -35.08 8.70
C ASN A 619 15.42 -33.95 7.77
N GLY A 620 16.05 -32.78 7.84
CA GLY A 620 15.72 -31.61 7.04
C GLY A 620 14.48 -30.84 7.52
N GLY A 621 13.98 -31.11 8.73
CA GLY A 621 12.86 -30.39 9.34
C GLY A 621 11.64 -31.23 9.71
N ILE A 622 10.79 -30.67 10.57
CA ILE A 622 9.49 -31.27 10.94
C ILE A 622 8.52 -31.12 9.78
N ASN A 623 7.92 -32.22 9.32
CA ASN A 623 7.03 -32.22 8.15
C ASN A 623 5.60 -31.77 8.48
N PHE A 624 5.03 -30.94 7.60
CA PHE A 624 3.65 -30.46 7.66
C PHE A 624 2.91 -30.80 6.36
N ASP A 625 2.18 -31.91 6.35
CA ASP A 625 1.36 -32.34 5.21
C ASP A 625 0.13 -31.46 4.99
N LYS A 626 -0.34 -30.81 6.07
CA LYS A 626 -1.41 -29.82 6.04
C LYS A 626 -0.86 -28.53 6.63
N ARG A 627 -1.35 -27.39 6.12
CA ARG A 627 -0.94 -26.07 6.62
C ARG A 627 -1.65 -25.75 7.94
N PRO A 628 -0.95 -25.59 9.07
CA PRO A 628 -1.56 -25.07 10.28
C PRO A 628 -1.87 -23.56 10.14
N LYS A 629 -2.79 -23.06 10.95
CA LYS A 629 -3.12 -21.63 11.04
C LYS A 629 -2.03 -20.86 11.80
N LYS A 630 -1.50 -21.46 12.85
CA LYS A 630 -0.46 -20.90 13.71
C LYS A 630 0.53 -21.98 14.16
N LEU A 631 1.73 -21.54 14.52
CA LEU A 631 2.63 -22.28 15.39
C LEU A 631 2.71 -21.54 16.72
N GLY A 632 2.77 -22.27 17.82
CA GLY A 632 3.04 -21.70 19.14
C GLY A 632 4.04 -22.55 19.90
N MET A 633 4.73 -21.95 20.86
CA MET A 633 5.64 -22.66 21.76
C MET A 633 5.80 -21.88 23.06
N TRP A 634 6.16 -22.56 24.14
CA TRP A 634 6.64 -21.90 25.35
C TRP A 634 8.08 -21.45 25.13
N VAL A 635 8.37 -20.20 25.47
CA VAL A 635 9.72 -19.63 25.40
C VAL A 635 10.07 -19.02 26.75
N TYR A 636 11.16 -19.49 27.35
CA TYR A 636 11.76 -18.81 28.50
C TYR A 636 12.59 -17.64 28.01
N GLY A 637 12.08 -16.44 28.23
CA GLY A 637 12.74 -15.20 27.81
C GLY A 637 13.89 -14.82 28.73
N ASN A 638 14.87 -14.12 28.16
CA ASN A 638 16.07 -13.65 28.84
C ASN A 638 16.20 -12.11 28.80
N GLY A 639 15.14 -11.39 28.41
CA GLY A 639 15.15 -9.93 28.29
C GLY A 639 16.10 -9.34 27.23
N SER A 640 16.68 -10.15 26.34
CA SER A 640 17.69 -9.71 25.35
C SER A 640 17.17 -8.73 24.29
N GLY A 641 15.85 -8.72 24.06
CA GLY A 641 15.21 -7.90 23.03
C GLY A 641 15.36 -8.43 21.60
N HIS A 642 16.07 -9.54 21.37
CA HIS A 642 16.26 -10.13 20.04
C HIS A 642 14.97 -10.67 19.42
N MET A 643 15.01 -10.92 18.11
CA MET A 643 13.91 -11.58 17.40
C MET A 643 14.02 -13.11 17.51
N LEU A 644 12.86 -13.77 17.60
CA LEU A 644 12.74 -15.22 17.40
C LEU A 644 12.01 -15.48 16.09
N LYS A 645 12.61 -16.30 15.22
CA LYS A 645 12.05 -16.64 13.91
C LYS A 645 12.08 -18.14 13.67
N ALA A 646 11.27 -18.58 12.73
CA ALA A 646 11.27 -19.93 12.18
C ALA A 646 11.53 -19.86 10.67
N LYS A 647 12.16 -20.90 10.11
CA LYS A 647 12.34 -21.04 8.65
C LYS A 647 11.59 -22.28 8.17
N CYS A 648 10.65 -22.07 7.27
CA CYS A 648 9.95 -23.14 6.57
C CYS A 648 10.50 -23.31 5.16
N VAL A 649 10.60 -24.54 4.68
CA VAL A 649 11.12 -24.89 3.34
C VAL A 649 10.12 -25.77 2.58
N TYR A 650 10.04 -25.57 1.27
CA TYR A 650 9.24 -26.40 0.35
C TYR A 650 10.11 -27.50 -0.29
N ASP A 651 9.46 -28.50 -0.89
CA ASP A 651 10.14 -29.60 -1.58
C ASP A 651 11.02 -29.13 -2.77
N ASN A 652 10.67 -27.99 -3.38
CA ASN A 652 11.46 -27.38 -4.46
C ASN A 652 12.65 -26.53 -3.97
N GLY A 653 12.91 -26.49 -2.66
CA GLY A 653 13.99 -25.73 -2.05
C GLY A 653 13.71 -24.24 -1.79
N ALA A 654 12.54 -23.72 -2.21
CA ALA A 654 12.11 -22.39 -1.79
C ALA A 654 11.87 -22.33 -0.27
N PHE A 655 11.95 -21.15 0.34
CA PHE A 655 11.77 -21.00 1.78
C PHE A 655 11.01 -19.74 2.17
N GLN A 656 10.47 -19.74 3.38
CA GLN A 656 9.82 -18.60 4.00
C GLN A 656 10.18 -18.51 5.48
N ASN A 657 10.61 -17.32 5.91
CA ASN A 657 10.85 -17.04 7.32
C ASN A 657 9.56 -16.55 7.98
N ILE A 658 9.27 -17.07 9.17
CA ILE A 658 8.09 -16.73 9.97
C ILE A 658 8.58 -16.05 11.25
N PRO A 659 8.27 -14.76 11.47
CA PRO A 659 8.56 -14.11 12.75
C PRO A 659 7.66 -14.69 13.84
N ILE A 660 8.27 -15.28 14.87
CA ILE A 660 7.53 -15.81 16.03
C ILE A 660 7.28 -14.69 17.05
N THR A 661 8.32 -13.95 17.39
CA THR A 661 8.21 -12.67 18.11
C THR A 661 9.21 -11.67 17.55
N SER A 662 8.81 -10.40 17.50
CA SER A 662 9.67 -9.29 17.09
C SER A 662 10.69 -8.89 18.16
N SER A 663 10.48 -9.29 19.40
CA SER A 663 11.40 -9.02 20.52
C SER A 663 11.19 -10.03 21.65
N ILE A 664 12.27 -10.47 22.31
CA ILE A 664 12.26 -11.25 23.56
C ILE A 664 12.60 -10.31 24.71
N ASP A 665 11.64 -9.49 25.12
CA ASP A 665 11.77 -8.42 26.12
C ASP A 665 11.23 -8.80 27.51
N TRP A 666 10.99 -10.09 27.73
CA TRP A 666 10.49 -10.62 29.00
C TRP A 666 11.50 -11.59 29.62
N GLU A 667 11.34 -11.80 30.93
CA GLU A 667 11.99 -12.87 31.68
C GLU A 667 10.93 -13.93 32.05
N GLY A 668 11.32 -15.20 32.04
CA GLY A 668 10.43 -16.30 32.40
C GLY A 668 9.70 -16.94 31.22
N TRP A 669 8.90 -17.98 31.52
CA TRP A 669 8.12 -18.72 30.52
C TRP A 669 6.92 -17.92 30.01
N LYS A 670 6.85 -17.74 28.69
CA LYS A 670 5.71 -17.12 27.98
C LYS A 670 5.34 -17.97 26.78
N PHE A 671 4.06 -18.21 26.58
CA PHE A 671 3.58 -18.86 25.35
C PHE A 671 3.53 -17.82 24.24
N VAL A 672 4.25 -18.06 23.15
CA VAL A 672 4.28 -17.18 21.98
C VAL A 672 3.66 -17.89 20.79
N GLU A 673 2.96 -17.13 19.95
CA GLU A 673 2.28 -17.65 18.76
C GLU A 673 2.67 -16.86 17.52
N ALA A 674 2.78 -17.57 16.40
CA ALA A 674 3.06 -17.01 15.09
C ALA A 674 1.99 -17.48 14.10
N SER A 675 1.37 -16.54 13.38
CA SER A 675 0.47 -16.90 12.28
C SER A 675 1.27 -17.42 11.10
N ILE A 676 0.86 -18.56 10.54
CA ILE A 676 1.42 -19.05 9.30
C ILE A 676 0.89 -18.17 8.16
N PRO A 677 1.72 -17.62 7.27
CA PRO A 677 1.26 -16.83 6.12
C PRO A 677 0.32 -17.61 5.20
N SER A 678 -0.71 -16.95 4.64
CA SER A 678 -1.68 -17.59 3.72
C SER A 678 -1.03 -18.10 2.44
N GLY A 679 0.08 -17.49 2.02
CA GLY A 679 0.87 -17.93 0.87
C GLY A 679 1.69 -19.21 1.11
N LEU A 680 1.90 -19.63 2.36
CA LEU A 680 2.66 -20.85 2.67
C LEU A 680 1.82 -22.10 2.38
N LYS A 681 2.03 -22.75 1.23
CA LYS A 681 1.29 -23.96 0.83
C LYS A 681 1.93 -25.22 1.41
N ALA A 682 1.10 -26.20 1.80
CA ALA A 682 1.57 -27.53 2.19
C ALA A 682 1.74 -28.44 0.95
N PRO A 683 2.63 -29.46 0.99
CA PRO A 683 3.51 -29.80 2.10
C PRO A 683 4.69 -28.85 2.23
N PHE A 684 5.17 -28.65 3.46
CA PHE A 684 6.40 -27.93 3.76
C PHE A 684 7.05 -28.50 5.03
N LYS A 685 8.33 -28.19 5.25
CA LYS A 685 9.04 -28.55 6.49
C LYS A 685 9.39 -27.32 7.31
N LEU A 686 9.26 -27.40 8.63
CA LEU A 686 9.89 -26.46 9.55
C LEU A 686 11.35 -26.88 9.72
N GLU A 687 12.26 -26.18 9.04
CA GLU A 687 13.68 -26.51 9.01
C GLU A 687 14.39 -26.05 10.29
N ARG A 688 14.08 -24.81 10.74
CA ARG A 688 14.84 -24.17 11.82
C ARG A 688 13.98 -23.26 12.69
N ILE A 689 14.34 -23.17 13.97
CA ILE A 689 13.94 -22.09 14.88
C ILE A 689 15.22 -21.36 15.31
N TYR A 690 15.21 -20.03 15.31
CA TYR A 690 16.44 -19.29 15.53
C TYR A 690 16.23 -17.92 16.17
N VAL A 691 17.15 -17.60 17.07
CA VAL A 691 17.32 -16.24 17.60
C VAL A 691 18.15 -15.47 16.59
N VAL A 692 17.72 -14.26 16.25
CA VAL A 692 18.41 -13.42 15.26
C VAL A 692 18.48 -11.99 15.70
N GLU A 693 19.65 -11.40 15.47
CA GLU A 693 19.91 -10.00 15.68
C GLU A 693 20.51 -9.39 14.41
N THR A 694 19.74 -8.51 13.77
CA THR A 694 20.14 -7.79 12.56
C THR A 694 20.81 -6.46 12.87
N SER A 695 20.62 -5.94 14.09
CA SER A 695 21.26 -4.72 14.57
C SER A 695 22.68 -5.05 15.05
N PRO A 696 23.73 -4.53 14.40
CA PRO A 696 25.09 -4.67 14.91
C PRO A 696 25.33 -3.96 16.25
N LEU A 697 24.37 -3.18 16.74
CA LEU A 697 24.49 -2.50 18.04
C LEU A 697 24.12 -3.39 19.23
N LEU A 698 23.22 -4.35 19.05
CA LEU A 698 22.76 -5.23 20.14
C LEU A 698 23.69 -6.44 20.25
N LYS A 699 24.84 -6.24 20.88
CA LYS A 699 25.88 -7.25 21.08
C LYS A 699 25.87 -7.79 22.51
N ASP A 700 25.34 -8.98 22.67
CA ASP A 700 25.32 -9.72 23.91
C ASP A 700 25.55 -11.21 23.64
N ALA A 701 25.53 -11.99 24.72
CA ALA A 701 25.51 -13.43 24.69
C ALA A 701 24.50 -13.91 25.71
N GLY A 702 23.81 -15.00 25.40
CA GLY A 702 22.73 -15.48 26.24
C GLY A 702 22.23 -16.84 25.82
N LYS A 703 21.14 -17.26 26.46
CA LYS A 703 20.41 -18.46 26.10
C LYS A 703 18.92 -18.29 26.33
N ILE A 704 18.14 -18.99 25.51
CA ILE A 704 16.70 -19.14 25.68
C ILE A 704 16.35 -20.62 25.77
N TYR A 705 15.19 -20.93 26.33
CA TYR A 705 14.62 -22.27 26.36
C TYR A 705 13.31 -22.31 25.59
N ILE A 706 13.09 -23.36 24.80
CA ILE A 706 11.86 -23.59 24.05
C ILE A 706 11.26 -24.95 24.38
N ASP A 707 9.94 -25.02 24.51
CA ASP A 707 9.21 -26.23 24.93
C ASP A 707 7.79 -26.25 24.30
N GLN A 708 7.20 -27.43 24.14
CA GLN A 708 5.86 -27.69 23.57
C GLN A 708 5.60 -26.94 22.25
N LEU A 709 6.43 -27.18 21.24
CA LEU A 709 6.16 -26.66 19.90
C LEU A 709 4.86 -27.26 19.39
N THR A 710 3.87 -26.40 19.19
CA THR A 710 2.46 -26.76 18.95
C THR A 710 1.97 -26.16 17.65
N ALA A 711 1.33 -26.97 16.81
CA ALA A 711 0.67 -26.56 15.59
C ALA A 711 -0.85 -26.48 15.79
N PHE A 712 -1.45 -25.37 15.35
CA PHE A 712 -2.87 -25.12 15.47
C PHE A 712 -3.54 -25.29 14.11
N TYR A 713 -4.29 -26.38 13.93
CA TYR A 713 -5.02 -26.64 12.71
C TYR A 713 -6.43 -26.07 12.79
N PRO A 714 -6.90 -25.38 11.73
CA PRO A 714 -8.31 -25.01 11.66
C PRO A 714 -9.16 -26.26 11.81
N ASN A 715 -10.21 -26.20 12.63
CA ASN A 715 -11.25 -27.23 12.58
C ASN A 715 -11.82 -27.26 11.14
N THR A 716 -12.32 -28.42 10.71
CA THR A 716 -12.95 -28.56 9.39
C THR A 716 -14.46 -28.57 9.52
N PHE A 717 -15.14 -28.10 8.48
CA PHE A 717 -16.56 -28.36 8.29
C PHE A 717 -16.66 -29.56 7.34
N ASP A 718 -17.16 -30.68 7.87
CA ASP A 718 -17.29 -31.93 7.12
C ASP A 718 -18.72 -32.18 6.62
N GLY A 719 -19.62 -31.19 6.79
CA GLY A 719 -21.00 -31.27 6.32
C GLY A 719 -21.16 -30.88 4.84
N ASN A 720 -22.35 -31.15 4.29
CA ASN A 720 -22.70 -30.74 2.93
C ASN A 720 -23.16 -29.28 2.93
N ILE A 721 -22.51 -28.45 2.11
CA ILE A 721 -23.00 -27.09 1.83
C ILE A 721 -24.19 -27.23 0.86
N PRO A 722 -25.37 -26.68 1.19
CA PRO A 722 -26.50 -26.68 0.29
C PRO A 722 -26.13 -26.06 -1.06
N LYS A 723 -26.63 -26.64 -2.16
CA LYS A 723 -26.40 -26.07 -3.48
C LYS A 723 -27.16 -24.76 -3.59
N GLU A 724 -26.45 -23.70 -3.95
CA GLU A 724 -27.06 -22.43 -4.31
C GLU A 724 -27.89 -22.59 -5.58
N GLN A 725 -28.92 -21.76 -5.72
CA GLN A 725 -29.75 -21.75 -6.92
C GLN A 725 -28.87 -21.36 -8.12
N LYS A 726 -28.84 -22.22 -9.14
CA LYS A 726 -28.08 -21.92 -10.36
C LYS A 726 -28.73 -20.73 -11.06
N ILE A 727 -28.04 -19.59 -11.05
CA ILE A 727 -28.48 -18.41 -11.79
C ILE A 727 -28.28 -18.72 -13.27
N ILE A 728 -29.36 -18.62 -14.03
CA ILE A 728 -29.32 -18.73 -15.48
C ILE A 728 -29.32 -17.31 -16.00
N ASP A 729 -28.20 -16.88 -16.60
CA ASP A 729 -28.13 -15.63 -17.34
C ASP A 729 -29.24 -15.60 -18.38
N SER A 730 -30.07 -14.55 -18.37
CA SER A 730 -31.22 -14.39 -19.27
C SER A 730 -30.79 -14.40 -20.75
N ARG A 731 -29.52 -14.10 -21.04
CA ARG A 731 -28.93 -14.16 -22.38
C ARG A 731 -28.41 -15.55 -22.78
N ASN A 732 -28.36 -16.52 -21.86
CA ASN A 732 -28.08 -17.92 -22.17
C ASN A 732 -29.33 -18.59 -22.75
N THR A 733 -29.69 -18.22 -23.97
CA THR A 733 -30.92 -18.66 -24.62
C THR A 733 -30.74 -18.82 -26.12
N LYS A 734 -31.42 -19.82 -26.66
CA LYS A 734 -31.46 -20.10 -28.09
C LYS A 734 -32.28 -19.04 -28.79
N ALA A 735 -31.62 -18.25 -29.64
CA ALA A 735 -32.25 -17.25 -30.49
C ALA A 735 -32.24 -17.69 -31.96
N LYS A 736 -33.21 -17.22 -32.75
CA LYS A 736 -33.19 -17.29 -34.22
C LYS A 736 -32.41 -16.10 -34.77
N LEU A 737 -31.86 -16.23 -35.98
CA LEU A 737 -31.24 -15.10 -36.68
C LEU A 737 -32.35 -14.19 -37.21
N GLU A 738 -32.35 -12.94 -36.74
CA GLU A 738 -33.35 -11.93 -37.06
C GLU A 738 -32.65 -10.57 -37.22
N GLY A 739 -33.02 -9.79 -38.23
CA GLY A 739 -32.38 -8.50 -38.51
C GLY A 739 -31.36 -8.54 -39.66
N GLN A 740 -31.05 -7.36 -40.19
CA GLN A 740 -30.23 -7.22 -41.40
C GLN A 740 -28.74 -7.47 -41.12
N SER A 741 -28.27 -7.13 -39.92
CA SER A 741 -26.87 -7.35 -39.52
C SER A 741 -26.69 -8.63 -38.71
N SER A 742 -27.65 -9.56 -38.73
CA SER A 742 -27.61 -10.75 -37.86
C SER A 742 -26.59 -11.79 -38.29
N PHE A 743 -25.86 -12.39 -37.35
CA PHE A 743 -24.88 -13.46 -37.62
C PHE A 743 -24.67 -14.38 -36.42
N ARG A 744 -24.07 -15.55 -36.68
CA ARG A 744 -23.57 -16.46 -35.64
C ARG A 744 -22.08 -16.27 -35.44
N LEU A 745 -21.64 -16.28 -34.18
CA LEU A 745 -20.23 -16.37 -33.82
C LEU A 745 -20.01 -17.68 -33.07
N ILE A 746 -19.08 -18.50 -33.56
CA ILE A 746 -18.66 -19.73 -32.88
C ILE A 746 -17.32 -19.47 -32.21
N ALA A 747 -17.27 -19.63 -30.89
CA ALA A 747 -16.10 -19.30 -30.10
C ALA A 747 -15.51 -20.52 -29.37
N TYR A 748 -14.19 -20.62 -29.41
CA TYR A 748 -13.40 -21.68 -28.79
C TYR A 748 -12.16 -21.11 -28.07
N GLY A 749 -11.65 -21.88 -27.11
CA GLY A 749 -10.31 -21.67 -26.56
C GLY A 749 -9.21 -22.13 -27.52
N GLU A 750 -8.13 -22.68 -26.96
CA GLU A 750 -7.10 -23.39 -27.75
C GLU A 750 -7.64 -24.72 -28.26
N ILE A 751 -7.26 -25.13 -29.47
CA ILE A 751 -7.53 -26.47 -30.01
C ILE A 751 -6.26 -26.98 -30.65
N SER A 752 -5.40 -27.66 -29.88
CA SER A 752 -4.04 -28.01 -30.32
C SER A 752 -3.65 -29.45 -29.97
N GLY A 753 -3.01 -30.13 -30.92
CA GLY A 753 -2.58 -31.52 -30.80
C GLY A 753 -3.73 -32.51 -30.58
N ILE A 754 -4.92 -32.23 -31.12
CA ILE A 754 -6.07 -33.14 -31.08
C ILE A 754 -6.13 -34.02 -32.35
N ASP A 755 -6.96 -35.07 -32.31
CA ASP A 755 -7.08 -35.98 -33.46
C ASP A 755 -7.78 -35.31 -34.67
N SER A 756 -7.33 -35.69 -35.86
CA SER A 756 -7.82 -35.18 -37.15
C SER A 756 -9.32 -35.41 -37.39
N SER A 757 -9.91 -36.46 -36.81
CA SER A 757 -11.36 -36.69 -36.86
C SER A 757 -12.12 -35.61 -36.08
N LEU A 758 -11.55 -35.18 -34.95
CA LEU A 758 -12.12 -34.14 -34.10
C LEU A 758 -11.98 -32.75 -34.72
N ASP A 759 -10.83 -32.46 -35.35
CA ASP A 759 -10.67 -31.27 -36.18
C ASP A 759 -11.74 -31.17 -37.27
N SER A 760 -12.03 -32.30 -37.92
CA SER A 760 -13.06 -32.35 -38.97
C SER A 760 -14.43 -31.98 -38.43
N LYS A 761 -14.77 -32.53 -37.25
CA LYS A 761 -16.05 -32.25 -36.60
C LYS A 761 -16.19 -30.80 -36.13
N ILE A 762 -15.13 -30.22 -35.57
CA ILE A 762 -15.10 -28.81 -35.18
C ILE A 762 -15.25 -27.92 -36.42
N ALA A 763 -14.56 -28.26 -37.52
CA ALA A 763 -14.71 -27.55 -38.79
C ALA A 763 -16.14 -27.65 -39.33
N ASP A 764 -16.77 -28.83 -39.31
CA ASP A 764 -18.15 -29.04 -39.78
C ASP A 764 -19.14 -28.17 -39.00
N ILE A 765 -19.02 -28.12 -37.67
CA ILE A 765 -19.85 -27.26 -36.80
C ILE A 765 -19.61 -25.80 -37.12
N SER A 766 -18.33 -25.39 -37.19
CA SER A 766 -17.93 -24.01 -37.47
C SER A 766 -18.37 -23.53 -38.85
N ASN A 767 -18.47 -24.44 -39.83
CA ASN A 767 -18.88 -24.15 -41.22
C ASN A 767 -20.40 -24.22 -41.43
N LYS A 768 -21.14 -24.96 -40.60
CA LYS A 768 -22.60 -25.18 -40.74
C LYS A 768 -23.41 -23.90 -40.58
N ASP A 769 -22.97 -23.00 -39.72
CA ASP A 769 -23.64 -21.73 -39.47
C ASP A 769 -23.09 -20.62 -40.38
N LYS A 770 -23.95 -19.76 -40.93
CA LYS A 770 -23.54 -18.57 -41.70
C LYS A 770 -22.93 -17.52 -40.76
N GLY A 771 -21.65 -17.65 -40.44
CA GLY A 771 -21.06 -16.96 -39.29
C GLY A 771 -19.57 -16.64 -39.37
N LEU A 772 -19.05 -16.28 -38.20
CA LEU A 772 -17.67 -15.91 -37.90
C LEU A 772 -17.13 -16.89 -36.85
N ASN A 773 -15.88 -17.32 -36.99
CA ASN A 773 -15.21 -18.13 -35.97
C ASN A 773 -14.27 -17.26 -35.13
N LEU A 774 -14.14 -17.56 -33.85
CA LEU A 774 -13.17 -16.94 -32.95
C LEU A 774 -12.47 -18.00 -32.11
N PHE A 775 -11.16 -18.05 -32.20
CA PHE A 775 -10.30 -18.87 -31.36
C PHE A 775 -9.43 -17.94 -30.53
N THR A 776 -9.51 -18.02 -29.20
CA THR A 776 -8.68 -17.15 -28.34
C THR A 776 -7.22 -17.57 -28.29
N GLN A 777 -6.83 -18.68 -28.91
CA GLN A 777 -5.46 -19.18 -28.94
C GLN A 777 -5.20 -19.94 -30.26
N SER A 778 -4.02 -20.54 -30.39
CA SER A 778 -3.63 -21.35 -31.54
C SER A 778 -4.55 -22.55 -31.78
N ILE A 779 -4.68 -22.92 -33.06
CA ILE A 779 -5.40 -24.12 -33.51
C ILE A 779 -4.48 -25.05 -34.31
N ASP A 780 -4.87 -26.32 -34.42
CA ASP A 780 -4.21 -27.29 -35.29
C ASP A 780 -4.25 -26.88 -36.77
N GLN A 781 -3.16 -27.17 -37.49
CA GLN A 781 -3.04 -26.82 -38.91
C GLN A 781 -4.12 -27.51 -39.76
N THR A 782 -4.46 -28.75 -39.42
CA THR A 782 -5.51 -29.55 -40.05
C THR A 782 -6.91 -28.96 -39.85
N LEU A 783 -7.20 -28.39 -38.68
CA LEU A 783 -8.43 -27.63 -38.44
C LEU A 783 -8.43 -26.35 -39.28
N LYS A 784 -7.32 -25.59 -39.24
CA LYS A 784 -7.18 -24.31 -39.96
C LYS A 784 -7.45 -24.45 -41.45
N GLU A 785 -6.98 -25.52 -42.09
CA GLU A 785 -7.19 -25.80 -43.52
C GLU A 785 -8.64 -26.17 -43.88
N LYS A 786 -9.45 -26.61 -42.91
CA LYS A 786 -10.84 -27.04 -43.11
C LYS A 786 -11.88 -25.96 -42.81
N LEU A 787 -11.49 -24.87 -42.14
CA LEU A 787 -12.38 -23.75 -41.84
C LEU A 787 -12.68 -22.94 -43.11
N GLN A 788 -13.96 -22.76 -43.42
CA GLN A 788 -14.44 -22.03 -44.60
C GLN A 788 -14.95 -20.63 -44.23
N ASN A 789 -15.47 -20.47 -43.01
CA ASN A 789 -15.94 -19.19 -42.51
C ASN A 789 -14.78 -18.27 -42.10
N PRO A 790 -14.95 -16.92 -42.18
CA PRO A 790 -13.97 -15.97 -41.66
C PRO A 790 -13.60 -16.32 -40.22
N THR A 791 -12.31 -16.29 -39.90
CA THR A 791 -11.80 -16.78 -38.61
C THR A 791 -10.88 -15.75 -37.98
N ILE A 792 -11.17 -15.39 -36.73
CA ILE A 792 -10.35 -14.58 -35.84
C ILE A 792 -9.54 -15.53 -34.96
N MET A 793 -8.21 -15.36 -34.95
CA MET A 793 -7.30 -16.16 -34.13
C MET A 793 -6.44 -15.25 -33.27
N VAL A 794 -6.61 -15.34 -31.96
CA VAL A 794 -5.91 -14.52 -30.96
C VAL A 794 -4.66 -15.27 -30.50
N ALA A 795 -3.69 -15.45 -31.41
CA ALA A 795 -2.46 -16.20 -31.15
C ALA A 795 -1.23 -15.29 -31.03
N GLY A 796 -1.42 -14.09 -30.47
CA GLY A 796 -0.38 -13.10 -30.21
C GLY A 796 -0.60 -11.77 -30.95
N GLY A 797 -0.14 -10.67 -30.35
CA GLY A 797 -0.29 -9.32 -30.88
C GLY A 797 -1.70 -8.74 -30.73
N TYR A 798 -1.94 -7.58 -31.34
CA TYR A 798 -3.21 -6.86 -31.25
C TYR A 798 -3.72 -6.45 -32.63
N ALA A 799 -5.03 -6.54 -32.84
CA ALA A 799 -5.68 -6.23 -34.11
C ALA A 799 -7.18 -5.99 -33.91
N SER A 800 -7.82 -5.32 -34.86
CA SER A 800 -9.28 -5.16 -34.87
C SER A 800 -9.88 -5.65 -36.17
N THR A 801 -11.05 -6.26 -36.11
CA THR A 801 -11.82 -6.71 -37.27
C THR A 801 -13.26 -6.26 -37.14
N ARG A 802 -13.83 -5.65 -38.18
CA ARG A 802 -15.26 -5.36 -38.23
C ARG A 802 -15.98 -6.49 -38.93
N HIS A 803 -17.07 -6.96 -38.33
CA HIS A 803 -17.99 -7.87 -38.99
C HIS A 803 -19.42 -7.35 -38.79
N LYS A 804 -20.04 -6.92 -39.89
CA LYS A 804 -21.35 -6.26 -39.87
C LYS A 804 -21.35 -5.07 -38.89
N ASN A 805 -22.26 -5.04 -37.93
CA ASN A 805 -22.40 -3.97 -36.93
C ASN A 805 -21.63 -4.24 -35.63
N SER A 806 -20.68 -5.18 -35.65
CA SER A 806 -19.89 -5.60 -34.48
C SER A 806 -18.41 -5.35 -34.70
N LEU A 807 -17.73 -4.86 -33.66
CA LEU A 807 -16.28 -4.67 -33.62
C LEU A 807 -15.65 -5.78 -32.79
N PHE A 808 -14.62 -6.43 -33.36
CA PHE A 808 -13.81 -7.42 -32.68
C PHE A 808 -12.44 -6.82 -32.42
N ILE A 809 -12.02 -6.78 -31.16
CA ILE A 809 -10.73 -6.29 -30.68
C ILE A 809 -9.96 -7.50 -30.14
N GLN A 810 -8.74 -7.67 -30.62
CA GLN A 810 -7.80 -8.70 -30.17
C GLN A 810 -6.68 -7.99 -29.41
N LEU A 811 -6.41 -8.47 -28.19
CA LEU A 811 -5.33 -7.99 -27.34
C LEU A 811 -4.51 -9.17 -26.85
N ASP A 812 -3.30 -8.90 -26.37
CA ASP A 812 -2.36 -9.93 -25.94
C ASP A 812 -1.88 -9.69 -24.51
N ASN A 813 -2.28 -10.59 -23.61
CA ASN A 813 -1.84 -10.63 -22.22
C ASN A 813 -0.96 -11.86 -21.92
N SER A 814 -0.31 -12.44 -22.93
CA SER A 814 0.44 -13.69 -22.80
C SER A 814 1.61 -13.63 -21.81
N GLN A 815 2.23 -12.46 -21.60
CA GLN A 815 3.32 -12.28 -20.62
C GLN A 815 2.83 -11.94 -19.20
N GLY A 816 1.53 -11.78 -18.99
CA GLY A 816 0.92 -11.51 -17.69
C GLY A 816 0.04 -10.27 -17.67
N SER A 817 0.23 -9.32 -18.58
CA SER A 817 -0.66 -8.17 -18.77
C SER A 817 -0.48 -7.56 -20.17
N LEU A 818 -1.22 -6.50 -20.50
CA LEU A 818 -1.06 -5.83 -21.79
C LEU A 818 0.29 -5.08 -21.84
N ARG A 819 0.65 -4.36 -20.76
CA ARG A 819 1.92 -3.63 -20.65
C ARG A 819 3.13 -4.55 -20.73
N GLU A 820 3.14 -5.64 -19.95
CA GLU A 820 4.27 -6.58 -19.94
C GLU A 820 4.45 -7.32 -21.28
N THR A 821 3.37 -7.49 -22.05
CA THR A 821 3.43 -8.15 -23.34
C THR A 821 3.88 -7.20 -24.45
N ASN A 822 3.23 -6.04 -24.56
CA ASN A 822 3.60 -4.95 -25.48
C ASN A 822 2.84 -3.68 -25.08
N PHE A 823 3.52 -2.70 -24.51
CA PHE A 823 2.86 -1.47 -24.05
C PHE A 823 2.16 -0.66 -25.16
N GLU A 824 2.64 -0.69 -26.41
CA GLU A 824 2.01 0.06 -27.51
C GLU A 824 0.58 -0.39 -27.80
N GLN A 825 0.22 -1.61 -27.39
CA GLN A 825 -1.16 -2.09 -27.54
C GLN A 825 -2.15 -1.29 -26.68
N TRP A 826 -1.71 -0.67 -25.58
CA TRP A 826 -2.56 0.21 -24.79
C TRP A 826 -2.97 1.46 -25.57
N ARG A 827 -2.01 2.12 -26.21
CA ARG A 827 -2.25 3.31 -27.04
C ARG A 827 -3.22 2.98 -28.17
N TRP A 828 -2.94 1.89 -28.87
CA TRP A 828 -3.80 1.41 -29.94
C TRP A 828 -5.21 1.05 -29.43
N PHE A 829 -5.31 0.38 -28.28
CA PHE A 829 -6.59 -0.02 -27.70
C PHE A 829 -7.44 1.19 -27.32
N LEU A 830 -6.85 2.19 -26.67
CA LEU A 830 -7.53 3.43 -26.30
C LEU A 830 -8.06 4.18 -27.53
N GLU A 831 -7.24 4.32 -28.57
CA GLU A 831 -7.64 4.92 -29.84
C GLU A 831 -8.85 4.17 -30.45
N LYS A 832 -8.83 2.82 -30.40
CA LYS A 832 -9.94 2.01 -30.93
C LYS A 832 -11.23 2.18 -30.12
N ILE A 833 -11.12 2.24 -28.80
CA ILE A 833 -12.27 2.36 -27.90
C ILE A 833 -12.95 3.73 -28.04
N GLU A 834 -12.17 4.80 -28.18
CA GLU A 834 -12.71 6.16 -28.37
C GLU A 834 -13.55 6.29 -29.65
N ASN A 835 -13.11 5.60 -30.71
CA ASN A 835 -13.69 5.64 -32.05
C ASN A 835 -14.72 4.51 -32.33
N VAL A 836 -15.24 3.85 -31.29
CA VAL A 836 -16.29 2.84 -31.46
C VAL A 836 -17.60 3.49 -31.96
N ASP A 837 -18.10 2.98 -33.08
CA ASP A 837 -19.41 3.28 -33.68
C ASP A 837 -20.30 2.03 -33.84
N SER A 838 -19.81 0.86 -33.40
CA SER A 838 -20.52 -0.42 -33.42
C SER A 838 -21.43 -0.55 -32.21
N HIS A 839 -22.52 -1.32 -32.34
CA HIS A 839 -23.43 -1.60 -31.22
C HIS A 839 -22.90 -2.70 -30.30
N ASN A 840 -22.13 -3.64 -30.84
CA ASN A 840 -21.52 -4.74 -30.09
C ASN A 840 -19.99 -4.68 -30.21
N VAL A 841 -19.30 -4.87 -29.10
CA VAL A 841 -17.84 -4.93 -29.03
C VAL A 841 -17.43 -6.23 -28.36
N PHE A 842 -16.68 -7.06 -29.09
CA PHE A 842 -16.09 -8.29 -28.59
C PHE A 842 -14.60 -8.07 -28.41
N ILE A 843 -14.10 -8.18 -27.19
CA ILE A 843 -12.68 -8.05 -26.86
C ILE A 843 -12.17 -9.44 -26.52
N SER A 844 -11.03 -9.82 -27.07
CA SER A 844 -10.52 -11.18 -26.95
C SER A 844 -9.07 -11.20 -26.52
N LEU A 845 -8.75 -12.05 -25.54
CA LEU A 845 -7.41 -12.22 -24.99
C LEU A 845 -7.03 -13.70 -24.87
N PRO A 846 -5.75 -14.05 -25.06
CA PRO A 846 -5.31 -15.45 -25.05
C PRO A 846 -5.20 -16.08 -23.65
N LYS A 847 -5.17 -15.27 -22.58
CA LYS A 847 -5.10 -15.73 -21.19
C LYS A 847 -6.24 -15.16 -20.34
N PRO A 848 -6.55 -15.76 -19.19
CA PRO A 848 -7.51 -15.20 -18.24
C PRO A 848 -7.15 -13.78 -17.79
N LEU A 849 -8.16 -12.98 -17.39
CA LEU A 849 -7.96 -11.64 -16.83
C LEU A 849 -7.47 -11.70 -15.37
N TYR A 850 -6.24 -12.19 -15.19
CA TYR A 850 -5.51 -12.16 -13.95
C TYR A 850 -4.18 -11.45 -14.18
N PHE A 851 -4.23 -10.12 -14.37
CA PHE A 851 -2.99 -9.40 -14.62
C PHE A 851 -2.10 -9.45 -13.37
N LYS A 852 -0.78 -9.49 -13.60
CA LYS A 852 0.21 -9.44 -12.50
C LYS A 852 0.07 -8.15 -11.71
N ASP A 853 -0.13 -7.04 -12.42
CA ASP A 853 -0.46 -5.74 -11.83
C ASP A 853 -1.98 -5.55 -11.72
N LYS A 854 -2.47 -5.41 -10.49
CA LYS A 854 -3.90 -5.26 -10.21
C LYS A 854 -4.45 -3.88 -10.55
N LEU A 855 -3.62 -2.84 -10.55
CA LEU A 855 -4.06 -1.51 -11.00
C LEU A 855 -4.21 -1.46 -12.51
N GLU A 856 -3.32 -2.13 -13.26
CA GLU A 856 -3.49 -2.28 -14.72
C GLU A 856 -4.77 -3.06 -15.06
N GLU A 857 -5.04 -4.16 -14.34
CA GLU A 857 -6.28 -4.94 -14.50
C GLU A 857 -7.53 -4.09 -14.24
N LYS A 858 -7.48 -3.26 -13.19
CA LYS A 858 -8.54 -2.33 -12.82
C LYS A 858 -8.73 -1.28 -13.92
N LEU A 859 -7.66 -0.64 -14.39
CA LEU A 859 -7.71 0.34 -15.48
C LEU A 859 -8.35 -0.25 -16.74
N PHE A 860 -7.98 -1.47 -17.13
CA PHE A 860 -8.59 -2.16 -18.26
C PHE A 860 -10.12 -2.29 -18.08
N LYS A 861 -10.56 -2.75 -16.91
CA LYS A 861 -12.00 -2.90 -16.60
C LYS A 861 -12.72 -1.56 -16.55
N ASP A 862 -12.10 -0.52 -15.98
CA ASP A 862 -12.67 0.82 -15.89
C ASP A 862 -12.86 1.46 -17.27
N ILE A 863 -11.93 1.25 -18.20
CA ILE A 863 -12.05 1.69 -19.61
C ILE A 863 -13.25 1.01 -20.29
N LEU A 864 -13.45 -0.29 -20.07
CA LEU A 864 -14.61 -1.00 -20.63
C LEU A 864 -15.93 -0.51 -20.03
N LYS A 865 -15.94 -0.23 -18.73
CA LYS A 865 -17.10 0.33 -18.03
C LYS A 865 -17.43 1.72 -18.59
N LYS A 866 -16.43 2.58 -18.75
CA LYS A 866 -16.59 3.90 -19.38
C LYS A 866 -17.13 3.80 -20.80
N LEU A 867 -16.60 2.88 -21.62
CA LEU A 867 -17.14 2.61 -22.96
C LEU A 867 -18.63 2.22 -22.91
N LYS A 868 -18.99 1.30 -22.02
CA LYS A 868 -20.37 0.83 -21.83
C LYS A 868 -21.30 1.99 -21.48
N GLU A 869 -20.89 2.84 -20.53
CA GLU A 869 -21.70 3.95 -20.01
C GLU A 869 -21.82 5.09 -21.03
N GLU A 870 -20.73 5.52 -21.66
CA GLU A 870 -20.73 6.68 -22.56
C GLU A 870 -21.30 6.39 -23.95
N LYS A 871 -21.11 5.17 -24.47
CA LYS A 871 -21.52 4.80 -25.84
C LYS A 871 -22.73 3.87 -25.88
N SER A 872 -23.21 3.37 -24.73
CA SER A 872 -24.34 2.43 -24.64
C SER A 872 -24.17 1.16 -25.49
N VAL A 873 -22.92 0.68 -25.64
CA VAL A 873 -22.59 -0.51 -26.46
C VAL A 873 -22.67 -1.81 -25.65
N ASP A 874 -22.91 -2.95 -26.29
CA ASP A 874 -22.85 -4.27 -25.64
C ASP A 874 -21.42 -4.82 -25.67
N VAL A 875 -20.79 -4.95 -24.50
CA VAL A 875 -19.37 -5.32 -24.38
C VAL A 875 -19.23 -6.75 -23.87
N TRP A 876 -18.48 -7.56 -24.63
CA TRP A 876 -18.16 -8.94 -24.32
C TRP A 876 -16.65 -9.14 -24.27
N VAL A 877 -16.14 -9.76 -23.22
CA VAL A 877 -14.71 -10.06 -23.07
C VAL A 877 -14.48 -11.56 -23.05
N LEU A 878 -13.87 -12.08 -24.11
CA LEU A 878 -13.61 -13.49 -24.33
C LEU A 878 -12.16 -13.81 -23.99
N THR A 879 -11.93 -14.75 -23.09
CA THR A 879 -10.59 -15.12 -22.64
C THR A 879 -10.32 -16.60 -22.83
N GLY A 880 -9.11 -16.94 -23.29
CA GLY A 880 -8.62 -18.30 -23.40
C GLY A 880 -7.88 -18.80 -22.16
N GLY A 881 -7.46 -20.06 -22.18
CA GLY A 881 -6.60 -20.65 -21.16
C GLY A 881 -7.34 -21.17 -19.92
N HIS A 882 -8.64 -21.41 -20.04
CA HIS A 882 -9.47 -21.94 -18.95
C HIS A 882 -9.71 -23.44 -19.07
N ASP A 883 -10.03 -24.06 -17.93
CA ASP A 883 -10.39 -25.48 -17.86
C ASP A 883 -11.89 -25.74 -18.11
N ASN A 884 -12.71 -24.69 -18.06
CA ASN A 884 -14.16 -24.75 -18.18
C ASN A 884 -14.70 -23.60 -19.02
N TYR A 885 -15.91 -23.79 -19.55
CA TYR A 885 -16.69 -22.70 -20.11
C TYR A 885 -17.49 -22.00 -19.03
N SER A 886 -17.40 -20.68 -18.96
CA SER A 886 -18.25 -19.87 -18.11
C SER A 886 -18.60 -18.56 -18.80
N VAL A 887 -19.77 -18.03 -18.47
CA VAL A 887 -20.18 -16.68 -18.87
C VAL A 887 -20.79 -16.02 -17.65
N TYR A 888 -20.29 -14.84 -17.30
CA TYR A 888 -20.80 -14.10 -16.17
C TYR A 888 -20.78 -12.58 -16.45
N PRO A 889 -21.83 -11.87 -16.00
CA PRO A 889 -21.89 -10.43 -16.11
C PRO A 889 -21.23 -9.77 -14.90
N LYS A 890 -20.55 -8.64 -15.13
CA LYS A 890 -19.97 -7.78 -14.11
C LYS A 890 -19.93 -6.33 -14.62
N ASP A 891 -20.52 -5.42 -13.86
CA ASP A 891 -20.58 -3.98 -14.18
C ASP A 891 -21.10 -3.69 -15.60
N GLY A 892 -22.09 -4.47 -16.07
CA GLY A 892 -22.70 -4.34 -17.39
C GLY A 892 -21.91 -4.98 -18.54
N ILE A 893 -20.76 -5.59 -18.26
CA ILE A 893 -19.89 -6.27 -19.22
C ILE A 893 -20.04 -7.78 -19.03
N ARG A 894 -20.09 -8.55 -20.12
CA ARG A 894 -20.13 -10.03 -20.05
C ARG A 894 -18.76 -10.62 -20.31
N TYR A 895 -18.24 -11.30 -19.30
CA TYR A 895 -16.98 -12.03 -19.37
C TYR A 895 -17.26 -13.48 -19.76
N VAL A 896 -16.47 -13.98 -20.70
CA VAL A 896 -16.60 -15.30 -21.28
C VAL A 896 -15.26 -16.01 -21.13
N GLU A 897 -15.29 -17.12 -20.42
CA GLU A 897 -14.14 -18.01 -20.24
C GLU A 897 -14.29 -19.17 -21.22
N LEU A 898 -13.33 -19.32 -22.12
CA LEU A 898 -13.33 -20.35 -23.16
C LEU A 898 -12.36 -21.47 -22.79
N LYS A 899 -12.89 -22.71 -22.73
CA LYS A 899 -12.11 -23.90 -22.43
C LYS A 899 -11.11 -24.18 -23.57
N SER A 900 -9.87 -24.49 -23.19
CA SER A 900 -8.82 -24.92 -24.12
C SER A 900 -8.72 -26.45 -24.15
N TYR A 901 -8.47 -27.01 -25.34
CA TYR A 901 -8.34 -28.43 -25.62
C TYR A 901 -6.95 -28.73 -26.19
N LYS A 902 -6.20 -29.61 -25.52
CA LYS A 902 -4.78 -29.89 -25.80
C LYS A 902 -4.53 -31.39 -25.92
N LYS A 903 -3.43 -31.74 -26.58
CA LYS A 903 -2.85 -33.10 -26.58
C LYS A 903 -2.82 -33.64 -25.14
N ASP A 904 -3.32 -34.86 -24.96
CA ASP A 904 -3.40 -35.62 -23.70
C ASP A 904 -4.57 -35.28 -22.74
N MET A 905 -5.52 -34.42 -23.11
CA MET A 905 -6.78 -34.33 -22.37
C MET A 905 -7.67 -35.56 -22.65
N ASP A 906 -8.39 -36.05 -21.65
CA ASP A 906 -9.51 -36.98 -21.89
C ASP A 906 -10.68 -36.17 -22.46
N ILE A 907 -10.84 -36.25 -23.78
CA ILE A 907 -11.76 -35.42 -24.56
C ILE A 907 -13.10 -36.13 -24.81
N SER A 908 -13.31 -37.30 -24.24
CA SER A 908 -14.52 -38.10 -24.45
C SER A 908 -15.73 -37.47 -23.71
N GLU A 909 -16.80 -37.21 -24.46
CA GLU A 909 -18.11 -36.66 -24.03
C GLU A 909 -18.19 -35.21 -23.48
N GLU A 910 -17.08 -34.52 -23.21
CA GLU A 910 -17.10 -33.16 -22.60
C GLU A 910 -16.79 -31.98 -23.53
N LEU A 911 -16.61 -32.22 -24.82
CA LEU A 911 -16.34 -31.14 -25.78
C LEU A 911 -17.55 -30.22 -25.91
N LYS A 912 -17.31 -28.92 -25.69
CA LYS A 912 -18.32 -27.87 -25.79
C LYS A 912 -17.78 -26.71 -26.60
N TYR A 913 -18.68 -25.86 -27.05
CA TYR A 913 -18.37 -24.60 -27.69
C TYR A 913 -19.43 -23.56 -27.31
N ILE A 914 -19.10 -22.28 -27.48
CA ILE A 914 -20.08 -21.21 -27.32
C ILE A 914 -20.54 -20.75 -28.70
N ARG A 915 -21.85 -20.78 -28.91
CA ARG A 915 -22.49 -20.16 -30.06
C ARG A 915 -23.16 -18.88 -29.62
N PHE A 916 -22.72 -17.75 -30.17
CA PHE A 916 -23.42 -16.48 -30.03
C PHE A 916 -24.41 -16.28 -31.18
N THR A 917 -25.52 -15.64 -30.88
CA THR A 917 -26.46 -15.06 -31.85
C THR A 917 -26.41 -13.56 -31.69
N VAL A 918 -25.92 -12.87 -32.71
CA VAL A 918 -25.92 -11.41 -32.75
C VAL A 918 -27.05 -10.98 -33.67
N ASN A 919 -28.09 -10.37 -33.13
CA ASN A 919 -29.23 -9.83 -33.86
C ASN A 919 -29.24 -8.31 -33.69
N ASP A 920 -28.60 -7.63 -34.63
CA ASP A 920 -28.38 -6.19 -34.59
C ASP A 920 -27.76 -5.75 -33.24
N ASP A 921 -28.52 -5.17 -32.32
CA ASP A 921 -28.06 -4.66 -31.00
C ASP A 921 -28.15 -5.67 -29.85
N LYS A 922 -28.63 -6.89 -30.11
CA LYS A 922 -28.82 -7.92 -29.09
C LYS A 922 -27.93 -9.14 -29.30
N VAL A 923 -27.15 -9.48 -28.28
CA VAL A 923 -26.31 -10.69 -28.27
C VAL A 923 -26.86 -11.71 -27.27
N THR A 924 -27.17 -12.92 -27.75
CA THR A 924 -27.44 -14.10 -26.89
C THR A 924 -26.37 -15.16 -27.10
N TYR A 925 -26.26 -16.13 -26.19
CA TYR A 925 -25.32 -17.23 -26.32
C TYR A 925 -25.93 -18.56 -25.90
N GLU A 926 -25.31 -19.64 -26.36
CA GLU A 926 -25.61 -21.01 -25.98
C GLU A 926 -24.28 -21.75 -25.76
N ILE A 927 -24.15 -22.48 -24.65
CA ILE A 927 -23.04 -23.42 -24.44
C ILE A 927 -23.51 -24.80 -24.90
N LEU A 928 -22.99 -25.27 -26.04
CA LEU A 928 -23.47 -26.46 -26.72
C LEU A 928 -22.42 -27.57 -26.68
N PRO A 929 -22.83 -28.85 -26.51
CA PRO A 929 -21.93 -29.97 -26.65
C PRO A 929 -21.56 -30.17 -28.12
N LEU A 930 -20.35 -30.66 -28.37
CA LEU A 930 -19.87 -31.03 -29.70
C LEU A 930 -20.52 -32.34 -30.19
N TYR A 931 -20.89 -33.22 -29.27
CA TYR A 931 -21.69 -34.42 -29.53
C TYR A 931 -23.10 -34.17 -29.04
N GLU A 932 -24.07 -34.12 -29.96
CA GLU A 932 -25.48 -34.22 -29.56
C GLU A 932 -25.69 -35.61 -28.94
N LYS A 933 -26.30 -35.69 -27.75
CA LYS A 933 -26.76 -36.97 -27.23
C LYS A 933 -27.84 -37.46 -28.19
N GLU A 934 -27.64 -38.62 -28.82
CA GLU A 934 -28.72 -39.31 -29.52
C GLU A 934 -29.86 -39.53 -28.51
N SER A 935 -30.99 -38.88 -28.77
CA SER A 935 -32.19 -38.90 -27.94
C SER A 935 -33.01 -40.15 -28.15
#